data_AF-A0A6I5R6N6-F1
#
_entry.id   AF-A0A6I5R6N6-F1
#
_cell.length_a   1.000
_cell.length_b   1.000
_cell.length_c   1.000
_cell.angle_alpha   90.00
_cell.angle_beta   90.00
_cell.angle_gamma   90.00
#
_symmetry.space_group_name_H-M   'P 1'
#
loop_
_entity.id
_entity.type
_entity.pdbx_description
1 polymer ?
#
loop_
_entity_poly.entity_id
_entity_poly.type
_entity_poly.pdbx_seq_one_letter_code
_entity_poly.pdbx_strand_id
1 'polypeptide(L)'
;MVNIIPPLSVLTPNTAANELQAEGLDALGLTVPTLSPAWADQTPSPADYDAGQMTLTLTRPRAPFRAMLTFEAAPTIWSGVDGAPLTGPIAVLRLHPEAARRLQRLAAQRYGDPLLYPMPVAMVLQGVAPPATPPAVNWFLAGEVLRWNQDGEPGDFGTVSVSFHDDRGLMIDPIAVAAMFADLITGWSALRMTADPTLTEAGDGGLTGIGALASGVRCQVIDPHGWGYQPTRDQARLKVIDGDGNELAIVPDGGSLLDWTAGQQLGRAQGDDPDIETDENSPPPPPRPLHWGWATHGTLEQTALSLPELPEGVTLERRFLRVMAVDLNWHLLGNRSATEVAGIPGDDDTVPDFALPQVRRAVPNFEYLVDGMAVLGAAADIAAGLPEEYTALGFMTSPVIEPSLGVPDDRWPNFPSPNGGQPLPAGVDPTQNLTGQWQTGTDQNVILTLPANAVPDGTHVRIFPRQFVEIRSIGEQPSFVRPNGGAAIAAANTPTRLRLVNPFNLNDDEPRPNPARLEVDIVLTSRTHQRRLFSVIAVTIDNTSEPWDETRLDTFGGQPLLATGAIFNLLNNFSHQSIAPSPLFGIPTSLTPPNNNINTIFDLVRRLGSESQPRQGPRLPTQARFESIFALGIEGENAQMQWHALLTGARWDWESRSAYPELGNPGNPAGPDLHAAGIRCEGQLAYDLAFHALKRAQAIVPVAVNSPGWLVTSGGDNWDAPDPDPSGTVSAAMLETIAPFCDTPELGLPGIPIPGPGDTVQSAVNALTNALATALGVSLDPPTIDVYNEAEIRPRLQREMVNAKFGQREALWALRRAIGQAREFIYIESPTFARTAYPDGSPQPHEIDLVEVIRQRLADNPRLKVMLCLPRLPDFAPERENWVRAAFSHRRTALEPLIAQASDRVAAFHPIGFPGRSAVIRSTVVIVDDIWCSVGTSHLRRRGMTFDGGVDVVSCDRDIVRGYANRIARFRQALMAAKLGVEVPNTPDVVSALWIRLSQPESTFDAIADLLQQGGLGRCSPIWSGPTDTSVIEQALNIADPNGVDSTGAGLLNIFLPLLLED
;
A
#
# COMPACT_ATOMS: atom_id res chain seq x y z
N MET A 1 7.66 11.87 53.98
CA MET A 1 6.19 11.79 53.98
C MET A 1 5.81 10.53 53.24
N VAL A 2 5.25 9.56 53.95
CA VAL A 2 4.78 8.29 53.39
C VAL A 2 3.48 8.60 52.65
N ASN A 3 3.50 8.55 51.32
CA ASN A 3 2.31 8.68 50.50
C ASN A 3 1.43 7.45 50.72
N ILE A 4 0.27 7.68 51.32
CA ILE A 4 -0.80 6.72 51.52
C ILE A 4 -1.30 6.34 50.12
N ILE A 5 -0.97 5.12 49.69
CA ILE A 5 -1.67 4.45 48.59
C ILE A 5 -3.15 4.42 48.97
N PRO A 6 -4.09 4.89 48.12
CA PRO A 6 -5.51 4.78 48.41
C PRO A 6 -5.83 3.29 48.66
N PRO A 7 -6.68 2.96 49.63
CA PRO A 7 -6.96 1.57 49.96
C PRO A 7 -7.48 0.86 48.70
N LEU A 8 -6.77 -0.20 48.28
CA LEU A 8 -7.31 -1.18 47.34
C LEU A 8 -8.54 -1.80 48.03
N SER A 9 -9.72 -1.31 47.69
CA SER A 9 -10.97 -1.94 48.10
C SER A 9 -11.04 -3.30 47.42
N VAL A 10 -10.98 -4.35 48.22
CA VAL A 10 -11.33 -5.69 47.74
C VAL A 10 -12.84 -5.67 47.50
N LEU A 11 -13.25 -5.48 46.24
CA LEU A 11 -14.64 -5.61 45.80
C LEU A 11 -15.14 -7.01 46.17
N THR A 12 -15.97 -7.10 47.22
CA THR A 12 -16.68 -8.35 47.49
C THR A 12 -17.81 -8.50 46.47
N PRO A 13 -18.26 -9.74 46.14
CA PRO A 13 -19.41 -9.94 45.26
C PRO A 13 -20.66 -9.17 45.71
N ASN A 14 -20.87 -9.02 47.02
CA ASN A 14 -21.97 -8.22 47.58
C ASN A 14 -21.76 -6.72 47.37
N THR A 15 -20.54 -6.21 47.51
CA THR A 15 -20.21 -4.81 47.24
C THR A 15 -20.42 -4.49 45.76
N ALA A 16 -19.92 -5.34 44.86
CA ALA A 16 -20.12 -5.20 43.42
C ALA A 16 -21.61 -5.27 43.03
N ALA A 17 -22.38 -6.18 43.64
CA ALA A 17 -23.82 -6.28 43.40
C ALA A 17 -24.57 -5.03 43.90
N ASN A 18 -24.20 -4.50 45.06
CA ASN A 18 -24.80 -3.26 45.60
C ASN A 18 -24.45 -2.04 44.75
N GLU A 19 -23.20 -1.91 44.30
CA GLU A 19 -22.75 -0.85 43.40
C GLU A 19 -23.49 -0.94 42.06
N LEU A 20 -23.63 -2.13 41.47
CA LEU A 20 -24.39 -2.31 40.22
C LEU A 20 -25.89 -2.03 40.39
N GLN A 21 -26.46 -2.28 41.57
CA GLN A 21 -27.86 -1.95 41.86
C GLN A 21 -28.08 -0.45 42.08
N ALA A 22 -27.12 0.24 42.70
CA ALA A 22 -27.21 1.67 43.00
C ALA A 22 -26.82 2.55 41.80
N GLU A 23 -25.72 2.22 41.13
CA GLU A 23 -25.09 3.01 40.07
C GLU A 23 -25.27 2.39 38.68
N GLY A 24 -25.95 1.25 38.55
CA GLY A 24 -26.20 0.62 37.26
C GLY A 24 -24.91 0.25 36.53
N LEU A 25 -24.85 0.57 35.24
CA LEU A 25 -23.65 0.37 34.43
C LEU A 25 -22.52 1.35 34.76
N ASP A 26 -22.79 2.48 35.45
CA ASP A 26 -21.73 3.42 35.84
C ASP A 26 -20.75 2.82 36.86
N ALA A 27 -21.20 1.82 37.64
CA ALA A 27 -20.34 1.04 38.54
C ALA A 27 -19.19 0.31 37.80
N LEU A 28 -19.36 0.03 36.51
CA LEU A 28 -18.40 -0.74 35.71
C LEU A 28 -17.32 0.13 35.03
N GLY A 29 -17.34 1.44 35.26
CA GLY A 29 -16.29 2.38 34.83
C GLY A 29 -16.41 2.83 33.37
N LEU A 30 -15.37 3.54 32.90
CA LEU A 30 -15.34 4.23 31.60
C LEU A 30 -15.48 3.31 30.37
N THR A 31 -15.28 2.00 30.52
CA THR A 31 -15.34 1.05 29.39
C THR A 31 -16.76 0.59 29.07
N VAL A 32 -17.76 0.96 29.88
CA VAL A 32 -19.16 0.59 29.70
C VAL A 32 -19.96 1.83 29.27
N PRO A 33 -20.77 1.74 28.20
CA PRO A 33 -21.57 2.88 27.77
C PRO A 33 -22.75 3.12 28.73
N THR A 34 -22.91 4.38 29.14
CA THR A 34 -24.09 4.92 29.82
C THR A 34 -24.54 6.20 29.11
N LEU A 35 -25.85 6.36 28.93
CA LEU A 35 -26.49 7.41 28.14
C LEU A 35 -27.37 8.29 29.03
N SER A 36 -27.38 9.59 28.73
CA SER A 36 -28.23 10.57 29.41
C SER A 36 -29.59 10.71 28.73
N PRO A 37 -30.70 10.74 29.50
CA PRO A 37 -32.04 11.04 28.98
C PRO A 37 -32.25 12.54 28.67
N ALA A 38 -31.31 13.43 29.04
CA ALA A 38 -31.38 14.88 28.77
C ALA A 38 -30.00 15.49 28.50
N TRP A 39 -29.94 16.49 27.62
CA TRP A 39 -28.67 17.15 27.20
C TRP A 39 -28.58 18.63 27.57
N ALA A 40 -29.65 19.20 28.12
CA ALA A 40 -29.68 20.60 28.57
C ALA A 40 -30.65 20.75 29.73
N ASP A 41 -30.65 21.92 30.38
CA ASP A 41 -31.64 22.26 31.42
C ASP A 41 -32.95 22.79 30.84
N GLN A 42 -32.97 23.14 29.55
CA GLN A 42 -34.12 23.67 28.83
C GLN A 42 -34.21 23.00 27.47
N THR A 43 -35.44 22.75 27.00
CA THR A 43 -35.67 22.20 25.66
C THR A 43 -35.30 23.26 24.62
N PRO A 44 -34.35 22.97 23.70
CA PRO A 44 -34.01 23.89 22.62
C PRO A 44 -35.23 24.16 21.72
N SER A 45 -35.25 25.31 21.07
CA SER A 45 -36.27 25.67 20.07
C SER A 45 -35.84 25.23 18.66
N PRO A 46 -36.77 25.20 17.68
CA PRO A 46 -36.39 24.92 16.30
C PRO A 46 -35.34 25.89 15.71
N ALA A 47 -35.24 27.11 16.23
CA ALA A 47 -34.24 28.08 15.80
C ALA A 47 -32.83 27.78 16.31
N ASP A 48 -32.70 26.91 17.32
CA ASP A 48 -31.42 26.50 17.89
C ASP A 48 -30.74 25.37 17.09
N TYR A 49 -31.47 24.74 16.16
CA TYR A 49 -30.94 23.71 15.27
C TYR A 49 -30.60 24.29 13.89
N ASP A 50 -29.33 24.22 13.50
CA ASP A 50 -28.88 24.54 12.15
C ASP A 50 -28.74 23.25 11.33
N ALA A 51 -29.74 23.00 10.49
CA ALA A 51 -29.82 21.81 9.65
C ALA A 51 -28.76 21.78 8.52
N GLY A 52 -28.22 22.94 8.13
CA GLY A 52 -27.19 23.06 7.09
C GLY A 52 -25.77 22.85 7.63
N GLN A 53 -25.56 23.13 8.92
CA GLN A 53 -24.29 22.91 9.63
C GLN A 53 -24.29 21.67 10.53
N MET A 54 -25.44 21.00 10.69
CA MET A 54 -25.63 19.88 11.63
C MET A 54 -25.18 20.23 13.06
N THR A 55 -25.55 21.43 13.53
CA THR A 55 -25.26 21.90 14.89
C THR A 55 -26.52 22.18 15.68
N LEU A 56 -26.43 22.06 17.00
CA LEU A 56 -27.51 22.34 17.94
C LEU A 56 -27.02 23.27 19.05
N THR A 57 -27.70 24.39 19.28
CA THR A 57 -27.39 25.30 20.38
C THR A 57 -28.06 24.81 21.67
N LEU A 58 -27.26 24.59 22.70
CA LEU A 58 -27.72 24.10 24.01
C LEU A 58 -27.41 25.12 25.10
N THR A 59 -28.37 25.38 25.98
CA THR A 59 -28.18 26.17 27.21
C THR A 59 -27.87 25.25 28.38
N ARG A 60 -26.73 25.48 29.03
CA ARG A 60 -26.17 24.69 30.14
C ARG A 60 -26.06 23.21 29.74
N PRO A 61 -25.20 22.87 28.75
CA PRO A 61 -25.16 21.54 28.18
C PRO A 61 -24.78 20.48 29.22
N ARG A 62 -25.35 19.28 29.06
CA ARG A 62 -25.08 18.10 29.88
C ARG A 62 -24.37 17.04 29.06
N ALA A 63 -23.58 16.20 29.73
CA ALA A 63 -22.88 15.10 29.08
C ALA A 63 -23.89 14.08 28.52
N PRO A 64 -23.95 13.85 27.19
CA PRO A 64 -24.85 12.87 26.59
C PRO A 64 -24.51 11.42 26.97
N PHE A 65 -23.27 11.17 27.35
CA PHE A 65 -22.73 9.88 27.76
C PHE A 65 -21.55 10.09 28.71
N ARG A 66 -21.14 9.03 29.40
CA ARG A 66 -19.92 9.05 30.21
C ARG A 66 -18.67 9.20 29.34
N ALA A 67 -17.87 10.23 29.58
CA ALA A 67 -16.77 10.57 28.67
C ALA A 67 -15.68 11.42 29.32
N MET A 68 -14.58 11.57 28.58
CA MET A 68 -13.43 12.42 28.94
C MET A 68 -13.55 13.76 28.22
N LEU A 69 -13.36 14.86 28.94
CA LEU A 69 -13.34 16.21 28.37
C LEU A 69 -11.90 16.63 28.05
N THR A 70 -11.67 17.06 26.81
CA THR A 70 -10.42 17.66 26.34
C THR A 70 -10.69 19.00 25.68
N PHE A 71 -9.71 19.92 25.75
CA PHE A 71 -9.78 21.21 25.05
C PHE A 71 -8.78 21.22 23.91
N GLU A 72 -9.22 21.67 22.74
CA GLU A 72 -8.39 21.76 21.53
C GLU A 72 -8.45 23.19 21.01
N ALA A 73 -7.32 23.91 21.02
CA ALA A 73 -7.26 25.28 20.51
C ALA A 73 -7.36 25.36 18.97
N ALA A 74 -6.93 24.29 18.29
CA ALA A 74 -6.94 24.13 16.85
C ALA A 74 -7.28 22.66 16.54
N PRO A 75 -8.56 22.33 16.39
CA PRO A 75 -8.97 20.96 16.18
C PRO A 75 -8.57 20.47 14.79
N THR A 76 -8.07 19.24 14.74
CA THR A 76 -7.61 18.64 13.48
C THR A 76 -8.46 17.44 13.09
N ILE A 77 -9.03 16.71 14.05
CA ILE A 77 -9.81 15.50 13.79
C ILE A 77 -11.24 15.84 13.35
N TRP A 78 -11.88 16.77 14.03
CA TRP A 78 -13.30 17.04 13.90
C TRP A 78 -13.57 17.91 12.69
N SER A 79 -14.47 17.48 11.80
CA SER A 79 -14.76 18.21 10.57
C SER A 79 -16.18 18.75 10.48
N GLY A 80 -16.37 19.79 9.67
CA GLY A 80 -17.67 20.27 9.23
C GLY A 80 -18.40 19.28 8.31
N VAL A 81 -19.55 19.74 7.81
CA VAL A 81 -20.44 19.01 6.89
C VAL A 81 -19.76 18.70 5.55
N ASP A 82 -18.85 19.54 5.12
CA ASP A 82 -18.03 19.42 3.90
C ASP A 82 -16.80 18.50 4.08
N GLY A 83 -16.56 18.00 5.29
CA GLY A 83 -15.39 17.18 5.63
C GLY A 83 -14.14 17.99 5.99
N ALA A 84 -14.16 19.32 5.90
CA ALA A 84 -13.06 20.19 6.29
C ALA A 84 -12.90 20.29 7.83
N PRO A 85 -11.68 20.32 8.38
CA PRO A 85 -11.48 20.48 9.82
C PRO A 85 -12.19 21.74 10.37
N LEU A 86 -12.77 21.62 11.57
CA LEU A 86 -13.39 22.75 12.26
C LEU A 86 -12.36 23.84 12.54
N THR A 87 -12.82 25.09 12.57
CA THR A 87 -11.97 26.26 12.85
C THR A 87 -12.27 26.84 14.23
N GLY A 88 -11.23 27.35 14.89
CA GLY A 88 -11.32 27.94 16.23
C GLY A 88 -11.29 26.91 17.37
N PRO A 89 -11.27 27.39 18.62
CA PRO A 89 -11.11 26.52 19.78
C PRO A 89 -12.40 25.75 20.09
N ILE A 90 -12.23 24.51 20.55
CA ILE A 90 -13.33 23.63 20.92
C ILE A 90 -13.07 22.93 22.26
N ALA A 91 -14.14 22.43 22.86
CA ALA A 91 -14.06 21.41 23.90
C ALA A 91 -14.71 20.12 23.38
N VAL A 92 -14.07 18.99 23.64
CA VAL A 92 -14.45 17.68 23.08
C VAL A 92 -14.75 16.75 24.23
N LEU A 93 -15.96 16.23 24.25
CA LEU A 93 -16.37 15.18 25.16
C LEU A 93 -16.32 13.84 24.40
N ARG A 94 -15.30 13.02 24.66
CA ARG A 94 -15.01 11.78 23.92
C ARG A 94 -15.35 10.53 24.72
N LEU A 95 -16.10 9.62 24.10
CA LEU A 95 -16.33 8.26 24.62
C LEU A 95 -15.02 7.50 24.71
N HIS A 96 -14.89 6.67 25.73
CA HIS A 96 -13.81 5.70 25.78
C HIS A 96 -13.92 4.76 24.56
N PRO A 97 -12.81 4.42 23.86
CA PRO A 97 -12.86 3.61 22.63
C PRO A 97 -13.59 2.26 22.80
N GLU A 98 -13.43 1.60 23.94
CA GLU A 98 -14.13 0.35 24.24
C GLU A 98 -15.63 0.55 24.49
N ALA A 99 -16.04 1.66 25.10
CA ALA A 99 -17.45 1.98 25.29
C ALA A 99 -18.13 2.30 23.94
N ALA A 100 -17.44 3.04 23.06
CA ALA A 100 -17.90 3.30 21.70
C ALA A 100 -18.08 2.00 20.90
N ARG A 101 -17.14 1.05 20.99
CA ARG A 101 -17.26 -0.28 20.35
C ARG A 101 -18.45 -1.08 20.87
N ARG A 102 -18.71 -1.05 22.19
CA ARG A 102 -19.86 -1.73 22.79
C ARG A 102 -21.18 -1.09 22.36
N LEU A 103 -21.25 0.23 22.36
CA LEU A 103 -22.43 0.98 21.90
C LEU A 103 -22.72 0.67 20.42
N GLN A 104 -21.68 0.64 19.57
CA GLN A 104 -21.81 0.24 18.16
C GLN A 104 -22.38 -1.18 18.01
N ARG A 105 -21.93 -2.14 18.82
CA ARG A 105 -22.46 -3.52 18.81
C ARG A 105 -23.92 -3.58 19.23
N LEU A 106 -24.31 -2.83 20.27
CA LEU A 106 -25.71 -2.74 20.69
C LEU A 106 -26.57 -2.11 19.60
N ALA A 107 -26.11 -1.01 18.99
CA ALA A 107 -26.82 -0.40 17.89
C ALA A 107 -26.96 -1.33 16.67
N ALA A 108 -25.93 -2.11 16.33
CA ALA A 108 -26.04 -3.14 15.29
C ALA A 108 -27.12 -4.18 15.64
N GLN A 109 -27.19 -4.61 16.90
CA GLN A 109 -28.27 -5.50 17.36
C GLN A 109 -29.65 -4.85 17.30
N ARG A 110 -29.76 -3.51 17.45
CA ARG A 110 -31.05 -2.79 17.40
C ARG A 110 -31.53 -2.54 15.98
N TYR A 111 -30.61 -2.09 15.12
CA TYR A 111 -30.92 -1.44 13.85
C TYR A 111 -30.55 -2.31 12.63
N GLY A 112 -29.84 -3.41 12.84
CA GLY A 112 -29.36 -4.32 11.80
C GLY A 112 -27.85 -4.51 11.87
N ASP A 113 -27.40 -5.74 11.56
CA ASP A 113 -26.00 -6.12 11.44
C ASP A 113 -25.72 -6.51 9.97
N PRO A 114 -24.87 -5.76 9.24
CA PRO A 114 -24.01 -4.67 9.71
C PRO A 114 -24.74 -3.34 9.96
N LEU A 115 -24.19 -2.54 10.87
CA LEU A 115 -24.75 -1.23 11.23
C LEU A 115 -24.52 -0.18 10.13
N LEU A 116 -25.62 0.34 9.56
CA LEU A 116 -25.59 1.40 8.55
C LEU A 116 -25.53 2.83 9.13
N TYR A 117 -26.00 3.02 10.36
CA TYR A 117 -26.09 4.34 11.00
C TYR A 117 -24.75 4.75 11.61
N PRO A 118 -24.21 5.96 11.30
CA PRO A 118 -23.03 6.48 11.97
C PRO A 118 -23.22 6.55 13.49
N MET A 119 -22.23 6.07 14.24
CA MET A 119 -22.27 6.03 15.71
C MET A 119 -21.52 7.23 16.29
N PRO A 120 -22.13 8.06 17.15
CA PRO A 120 -21.43 9.15 17.80
C PRO A 120 -20.39 8.63 18.79
N VAL A 121 -19.14 9.08 18.63
CA VAL A 121 -18.03 8.81 19.58
C VAL A 121 -17.61 10.06 20.34
N ALA A 122 -18.01 11.24 19.87
CA ALA A 122 -17.71 12.51 20.50
C ALA A 122 -18.85 13.51 20.36
N MET A 123 -18.99 14.36 21.37
CA MET A 123 -19.75 15.61 21.31
C MET A 123 -18.74 16.77 21.38
N VAL A 124 -18.81 17.68 20.42
CA VAL A 124 -17.92 18.83 20.28
C VAL A 124 -18.69 20.10 20.64
N LEU A 125 -18.17 20.88 21.57
CA LEU A 125 -18.64 22.22 21.93
C LEU A 125 -17.78 23.23 21.17
N GLN A 126 -18.42 24.01 20.29
CA GLN A 126 -17.72 24.95 19.41
C GLN A 126 -17.55 26.33 20.05
N GLY A 127 -16.43 27.00 19.75
CA GLY A 127 -16.14 28.35 20.25
C GLY A 127 -15.69 28.39 21.72
N VAL A 128 -15.31 27.24 22.29
CA VAL A 128 -14.89 27.11 23.69
C VAL A 128 -13.37 27.13 23.79
N ALA A 129 -12.82 28.23 24.31
CA ALA A 129 -11.38 28.37 24.52
C ALA A 129 -10.86 27.46 25.65
N PRO A 130 -9.62 26.93 25.52
CA PRO A 130 -8.98 26.24 26.63
C PRO A 130 -8.81 27.18 27.85
N PRO A 131 -8.99 26.66 29.07
CA PRO A 131 -8.76 27.44 30.29
C PRO A 131 -7.28 27.82 30.45
N ALA A 132 -7.01 28.95 31.13
CA ALA A 132 -5.65 29.46 31.34
C ALA A 132 -4.75 28.50 32.15
N THR A 133 -5.35 27.72 33.05
CA THR A 133 -4.68 26.62 33.74
C THR A 133 -5.31 25.31 33.26
N PRO A 134 -4.56 24.38 32.64
CA PRO A 134 -5.10 23.09 32.21
C PRO A 134 -5.63 22.33 33.42
N PRO A 135 -6.93 21.96 33.46
CA PRO A 135 -7.46 21.14 34.54
C PRO A 135 -6.83 19.74 34.47
N ALA A 136 -6.84 19.02 35.60
CA ALA A 136 -6.62 17.58 35.56
C ALA A 136 -7.65 16.91 34.62
N VAL A 137 -7.37 15.69 34.14
CA VAL A 137 -8.28 14.95 33.26
C VAL A 137 -9.66 14.87 33.93
N ASN A 138 -10.61 15.65 33.40
CA ASN A 138 -11.98 15.68 33.88
C ASN A 138 -12.79 14.66 33.08
N TRP A 139 -13.35 13.69 33.80
CA TRP A 139 -14.33 12.77 33.27
C TRP A 139 -15.70 13.18 33.79
N PHE A 140 -16.70 13.07 32.93
CA PHE A 140 -18.09 13.41 33.25
C PHE A 140 -18.92 12.15 33.27
N LEU A 141 -19.84 12.08 34.24
CA LEU A 141 -20.92 11.09 34.21
C LEU A 141 -21.96 11.49 33.17
N ALA A 142 -22.67 10.52 32.61
CA ALA A 142 -23.82 10.81 31.76
C ALA A 142 -24.85 11.65 32.53
N GLY A 143 -25.36 12.72 31.92
CA GLY A 143 -26.34 13.63 32.51
C GLY A 143 -25.77 14.73 33.39
N GLU A 144 -24.48 14.68 33.72
CA GLU A 144 -23.80 15.72 34.48
C GLU A 144 -23.74 17.03 33.68
N VAL A 145 -23.98 18.17 34.33
CA VAL A 145 -23.82 19.49 33.70
C VAL A 145 -22.36 19.69 33.38
N LEU A 146 -22.07 20.03 32.12
CA LEU A 146 -20.71 20.33 31.69
C LEU A 146 -20.27 21.64 32.34
N ARG A 147 -19.25 21.53 33.19
CA ARG A 147 -18.65 22.63 33.94
C ARG A 147 -17.15 22.57 33.79
N TRP A 148 -16.49 23.70 33.95
CA TRP A 148 -15.04 23.77 33.99
C TRP A 148 -14.62 24.71 35.11
N ASN A 149 -13.51 24.37 35.77
CA ASN A 149 -13.01 25.16 36.90
C ASN A 149 -12.11 26.28 36.36
N GLN A 150 -12.62 27.51 36.32
CA GLN A 150 -11.78 28.69 36.17
C GLN A 150 -11.33 29.11 37.58
N ASP A 151 -10.03 29.07 37.86
CA ASP A 151 -9.45 29.62 39.09
C ASP A 151 -10.00 29.06 40.43
N GLY A 152 -10.51 27.83 40.44
CA GLY A 152 -11.03 27.16 41.64
C GLY A 152 -12.51 27.42 41.95
N GLU A 153 -13.22 28.18 41.11
CA GLU A 153 -14.68 28.33 41.16
C GLU A 153 -15.34 27.59 39.99
N PRO A 154 -16.46 26.87 40.21
CA PRO A 154 -17.13 26.12 39.15
C PRO A 154 -17.82 27.05 38.15
N GLY A 155 -17.26 27.17 36.94
CA GLY A 155 -17.87 27.85 35.79
C GLY A 155 -18.69 26.88 34.93
N ASP A 156 -19.78 27.36 34.35
CA ASP A 156 -20.61 26.61 33.38
C ASP A 156 -20.26 27.05 31.95
N PHE A 157 -20.42 26.18 30.95
CA PHE A 157 -20.27 26.57 29.54
C PHE A 157 -21.38 27.50 29.04
N GLY A 158 -22.48 27.65 29.78
CA GLY A 158 -23.56 28.57 29.41
C GLY A 158 -24.27 28.10 28.14
N THR A 159 -24.51 28.99 27.18
CA THR A 159 -25.11 28.63 25.89
C THR A 159 -24.03 28.41 24.84
N VAL A 160 -24.01 27.24 24.23
CA VAL A 160 -22.96 26.83 23.27
C VAL A 160 -23.53 26.00 22.12
N SER A 161 -22.93 26.13 20.95
CA SER A 161 -23.24 25.28 19.79
C SER A 161 -22.51 23.95 19.90
N VAL A 162 -23.24 22.84 19.72
CA VAL A 162 -22.70 21.48 19.77
C VAL A 162 -22.87 20.74 18.45
N SER A 163 -21.93 19.84 18.17
CA SER A 163 -22.01 18.86 17.07
C SER A 163 -21.60 17.47 17.55
N PHE A 164 -22.11 16.43 16.89
CA PHE A 164 -21.72 15.05 17.16
C PHE A 164 -20.87 14.49 16.02
N HIS A 165 -19.90 13.66 16.35
CA HIS A 165 -18.94 13.13 15.38
C HIS A 165 -18.73 11.62 15.56
N ASP A 166 -18.46 10.93 14.44
CA ASP A 166 -18.07 9.51 14.43
C ASP A 166 -16.56 9.30 14.67
N ASP A 167 -16.11 8.05 14.56
CA ASP A 167 -14.71 7.66 14.73
C ASP A 167 -13.77 8.22 13.66
N ARG A 168 -14.30 8.57 12.49
CA ARG A 168 -13.60 9.31 11.44
C ARG A 168 -13.75 10.83 11.62
N GLY A 169 -14.27 11.32 12.74
CA GLY A 169 -14.43 12.76 13.02
C GLY A 169 -15.44 13.49 12.13
N LEU A 170 -16.24 12.76 11.33
CA LEU A 170 -17.26 13.31 10.46
C LEU A 170 -18.54 13.60 11.25
N MET A 171 -19.21 14.72 10.94
CA MET A 171 -20.43 15.13 11.63
C MET A 171 -21.59 14.14 11.45
N ILE A 172 -22.41 14.06 12.49
CA ILE A 172 -23.68 13.35 12.56
C ILE A 172 -24.76 14.36 12.97
N ASP A 173 -25.95 14.27 12.36
CA ASP A 173 -27.08 15.12 12.71
C ASP A 173 -27.44 14.97 14.21
N PRO A 174 -27.33 16.03 15.04
CA PRO A 174 -27.59 15.96 16.48
C PRO A 174 -29.01 15.51 16.81
N ILE A 175 -29.99 15.82 15.96
CA ILE A 175 -31.38 15.41 16.17
C ILE A 175 -31.54 13.90 15.95
N ALA A 176 -30.82 13.34 14.97
CA ALA A 176 -30.79 11.90 14.75
C ALA A 176 -30.06 11.16 15.89
N VAL A 177 -29.01 11.76 16.47
CA VAL A 177 -28.35 11.20 17.66
C VAL A 177 -29.31 11.17 18.86
N ALA A 178 -30.11 12.22 19.06
CA ALA A 178 -31.09 12.26 20.14
C ALA A 178 -32.16 11.16 19.98
N ALA A 179 -32.71 11.03 18.76
CA ALA A 179 -33.66 9.97 18.42
C ALA A 179 -33.05 8.57 18.62
N MET A 180 -31.81 8.37 18.19
CA MET A 180 -31.08 7.11 18.38
C MET A 180 -30.90 6.79 19.86
N PHE A 181 -30.47 7.74 20.68
CA PHE A 181 -30.24 7.50 22.11
C PHE A 181 -31.55 7.21 22.86
N ALA A 182 -32.65 7.87 22.49
CA ALA A 182 -33.96 7.60 23.06
C ALA A 182 -34.44 6.17 22.74
N ASP A 183 -34.26 5.70 21.50
CA ASP A 183 -34.60 4.31 21.15
C ASP A 183 -33.66 3.29 21.81
N LEU A 184 -32.34 3.55 21.88
CA LEU A 184 -31.39 2.67 22.56
C LEU A 184 -31.70 2.53 24.06
N ILE A 185 -32.06 3.61 24.75
CA ILE A 185 -32.48 3.57 26.16
C ILE A 185 -33.78 2.76 26.30
N THR A 186 -34.72 2.92 25.38
CA THR A 186 -35.98 2.16 25.38
C THR A 186 -35.75 0.66 25.14
N GLY A 187 -34.86 0.31 24.19
CA GLY A 187 -34.49 -1.06 23.88
C GLY A 187 -33.64 -1.73 24.96
N TRP A 188 -32.79 -0.96 25.64
CA TRP A 188 -31.94 -1.41 26.75
C TRP A 188 -31.98 -0.41 27.90
N SER A 189 -32.95 -0.57 28.80
CA SER A 189 -33.12 0.31 29.96
C SER A 189 -31.87 0.40 30.85
N ALA A 190 -30.97 -0.59 30.80
CA ALA A 190 -29.69 -0.57 31.51
C ALA A 190 -28.70 0.49 31.00
N LEU A 191 -28.84 0.98 29.76
CA LEU A 191 -28.02 2.07 29.23
C LEU A 191 -28.35 3.42 29.85
N ARG A 192 -29.55 3.59 30.41
CA ARG A 192 -29.99 4.83 31.05
C ARG A 192 -29.19 5.05 32.33
N MET A 193 -28.60 6.24 32.46
CA MET A 193 -27.92 6.63 33.70
C MET A 193 -28.87 6.63 34.92
N THR A 194 -28.37 6.23 36.09
CA THR A 194 -29.17 6.13 37.34
C THR A 194 -28.85 7.24 38.34
N ALA A 195 -27.80 8.02 38.11
CA ALA A 195 -27.27 9.00 39.06
C ALA A 195 -28.24 10.16 39.38
N ASP A 196 -29.12 10.53 38.45
CA ASP A 196 -30.15 11.55 38.65
C ASP A 196 -31.52 11.07 38.14
N PRO A 197 -32.41 10.58 39.03
CA PRO A 197 -33.72 10.08 38.64
C PRO A 197 -34.69 11.18 38.20
N THR A 198 -34.36 12.46 38.42
CA THR A 198 -35.22 13.59 38.03
C THR A 198 -35.13 13.92 36.54
N LEU A 199 -34.03 13.52 35.89
CA LEU A 199 -33.86 13.66 34.45
C LEU A 199 -34.65 12.57 33.71
N THR A 200 -35.51 13.00 32.79
CA THR A 200 -36.36 12.11 31.99
C THR A 200 -36.31 12.50 30.52
N GLU A 201 -36.56 11.54 29.65
CA GLU A 201 -36.52 11.68 28.19
C GLU A 201 -37.56 12.68 27.70
N ALA A 202 -38.64 12.88 28.45
CA ALA A 202 -39.74 13.82 28.17
C ALA A 202 -39.65 15.12 28.99
N GLY A 203 -38.65 15.26 29.87
CA GLY A 203 -38.43 16.46 30.69
C GLY A 203 -37.79 17.60 29.89
N ASP A 204 -37.55 18.72 30.56
CA ASP A 204 -36.85 19.86 29.97
C ASP A 204 -35.44 19.46 29.49
N GLY A 205 -35.10 19.81 28.25
CA GLY A 205 -33.85 19.41 27.61
C GLY A 205 -33.73 17.90 27.35
N GLY A 206 -34.83 17.16 27.49
CA GLY A 206 -34.92 15.71 27.27
C GLY A 206 -34.79 15.30 25.81
N LEU A 207 -34.35 14.07 25.57
CA LEU A 207 -34.15 13.51 24.23
C LEU A 207 -35.40 13.55 23.33
N THR A 208 -36.60 13.41 23.89
CA THR A 208 -37.87 13.46 23.14
C THR A 208 -38.12 14.86 22.59
N GLY A 209 -37.89 15.90 23.40
CA GLY A 209 -38.04 17.29 22.97
C GLY A 209 -37.01 17.69 21.91
N ILE A 210 -35.77 17.24 22.07
CA ILE A 210 -34.70 17.47 21.08
C ILE A 210 -34.98 16.70 19.79
N GLY A 211 -35.37 15.43 19.88
CA GLY A 211 -35.70 14.59 18.72
C GLY A 211 -36.85 15.16 17.88
N ALA A 212 -37.80 15.86 18.50
CA ALA A 212 -38.95 16.46 17.84
C ALA A 212 -38.64 17.76 17.06
N LEU A 213 -37.41 18.29 17.13
CA LEU A 213 -37.04 19.55 16.44
C LEU A 213 -36.98 19.40 14.91
N ALA A 214 -36.72 18.19 14.42
CA ALA A 214 -36.73 17.86 13.00
C ALA A 214 -37.14 16.40 12.80
N SER A 215 -37.72 16.08 11.64
CA SER A 215 -38.15 14.72 11.31
C SER A 215 -37.67 14.28 9.92
N GLY A 216 -37.91 13.02 9.57
CA GLY A 216 -37.57 12.45 8.26
C GLY A 216 -36.14 11.91 8.19
N VAL A 217 -35.62 11.77 6.97
CA VAL A 217 -34.31 11.18 6.73
C VAL A 217 -33.39 12.24 6.14
N ARG A 218 -32.27 12.51 6.80
CA ARG A 218 -31.17 13.28 6.25
C ARG A 218 -30.05 12.35 5.81
N CYS A 219 -29.54 12.60 4.62
CA CYS A 219 -28.42 11.87 4.06
C CYS A 219 -27.25 12.82 3.80
N GLN A 220 -26.06 12.40 4.20
CA GLN A 220 -24.81 13.03 3.81
C GLN A 220 -24.12 12.19 2.71
N VAL A 221 -23.68 12.82 1.62
CA VAL A 221 -22.94 12.20 0.53
C VAL A 221 -21.49 12.67 0.57
N ILE A 222 -20.57 11.73 0.72
CA ILE A 222 -19.13 11.99 0.79
C ILE A 222 -18.37 11.26 -0.33
N ASP A 223 -17.16 11.73 -0.62
CA ASP A 223 -16.17 10.95 -1.34
C ASP A 223 -15.53 9.88 -0.42
N PRO A 224 -14.70 8.95 -0.94
CA PRO A 224 -14.04 7.95 -0.10
C PRO A 224 -13.12 8.52 0.97
N HIS A 225 -12.47 9.66 0.69
CA HIS A 225 -11.58 10.34 1.63
C HIS A 225 -12.36 10.96 2.81
N GLY A 226 -13.67 11.22 2.65
CA GLY A 226 -14.54 11.83 3.64
C GLY A 226 -14.82 13.31 3.40
N TRP A 227 -14.46 13.84 2.23
CA TRP A 227 -14.87 15.17 1.77
C TRP A 227 -16.33 15.14 1.30
N GLY A 228 -17.00 16.28 1.33
CA GLY A 228 -18.30 16.43 0.68
C GLY A 228 -18.19 16.05 -0.80
N TYR A 229 -19.12 15.21 -1.28
CA TYR A 229 -19.02 14.69 -2.63
C TYR A 229 -19.11 15.80 -3.67
N GLN A 230 -18.12 15.85 -4.56
CA GLN A 230 -18.09 16.77 -5.70
C GLN A 230 -17.84 15.96 -6.98
N PRO A 231 -18.79 15.93 -7.93
CA PRO A 231 -18.59 15.23 -9.18
C PRO A 231 -17.49 15.95 -9.99
N THR A 232 -16.46 15.21 -10.41
CA THR A 232 -15.36 15.75 -11.22
C THR A 232 -15.68 15.77 -12.71
N ARG A 233 -16.72 15.04 -13.12
CA ARG A 233 -17.21 14.91 -14.50
C ARG A 233 -18.73 14.75 -14.49
N ASP A 234 -19.41 15.17 -15.55
CA ASP A 234 -20.87 15.11 -15.61
C ASP A 234 -21.42 13.68 -15.58
N GLN A 235 -20.69 12.72 -16.18
CA GLN A 235 -21.05 11.29 -16.15
C GLN A 235 -20.93 10.68 -14.74
N ALA A 236 -20.28 11.38 -13.81
CA ALA A 236 -20.11 10.98 -12.43
C ALA A 236 -21.10 11.66 -11.47
N ARG A 237 -22.18 12.30 -11.95
CA ARG A 237 -23.16 12.94 -11.06
C ARG A 237 -24.08 11.90 -10.40
N LEU A 238 -24.16 11.94 -9.07
CA LEU A 238 -25.15 11.18 -8.30
C LEU A 238 -26.48 11.95 -8.27
N LYS A 239 -27.59 11.24 -8.35
CA LYS A 239 -28.94 11.80 -8.46
C LYS A 239 -29.91 11.15 -7.48
N VAL A 240 -30.97 11.89 -7.15
CA VAL A 240 -32.18 11.37 -6.54
C VAL A 240 -33.12 10.95 -7.67
N ILE A 241 -33.57 9.71 -7.66
CA ILE A 241 -34.44 9.13 -8.69
C ILE A 241 -35.74 8.59 -8.08
N ASP A 242 -36.78 8.46 -8.90
CA ASP A 242 -38.01 7.76 -8.52
C ASP A 242 -37.86 6.22 -8.64
N GLY A 243 -38.91 5.48 -8.27
CA GLY A 243 -38.92 4.02 -8.35
C GLY A 243 -38.89 3.45 -9.78
N ASP A 244 -39.10 4.28 -10.80
CA ASP A 244 -39.02 3.92 -12.21
C ASP A 244 -37.65 4.29 -12.83
N GLY A 245 -36.76 4.93 -12.06
CA GLY A 245 -35.42 5.32 -12.50
C GLY A 245 -35.33 6.70 -13.17
N ASN A 246 -36.37 7.53 -13.10
CA ASN A 246 -36.35 8.89 -13.63
C ASN A 246 -35.67 9.86 -12.65
N GLU A 247 -34.95 10.84 -13.19
CA GLU A 247 -34.34 11.90 -12.40
C GLU A 247 -35.39 12.78 -11.71
N LEU A 248 -35.25 12.96 -10.39
CA LEU A 248 -36.04 13.91 -9.60
C LEU A 248 -35.21 15.14 -9.19
N ALA A 249 -33.94 14.93 -8.82
CA ALA A 249 -33.01 15.97 -8.42
C ALA A 249 -31.55 15.51 -8.55
N ILE A 250 -30.62 16.46 -8.61
CA ILE A 250 -29.17 16.20 -8.58
C ILE A 250 -28.67 16.38 -7.15
N VAL A 251 -27.73 15.54 -6.72
CA VAL A 251 -27.01 15.75 -5.45
C VAL A 251 -26.20 17.05 -5.58
N PRO A 252 -26.38 18.05 -4.69
CA PRO A 252 -25.77 19.37 -4.87
C PRO A 252 -24.23 19.33 -4.94
N ASP A 253 -23.66 20.06 -5.89
CA ASP A 253 -22.21 20.18 -6.03
C ASP A 253 -21.61 20.88 -4.80
N GLY A 254 -20.68 20.21 -4.10
CA GLY A 254 -20.06 20.73 -2.87
C GLY A 254 -21.00 20.81 -1.66
N GLY A 255 -22.30 20.55 -1.85
CA GLY A 255 -23.30 20.42 -0.79
C GLY A 255 -23.58 18.95 -0.50
N SER A 256 -22.94 18.39 0.53
CA SER A 256 -23.05 16.97 0.86
C SER A 256 -24.40 16.55 1.45
N LEU A 257 -25.34 17.46 1.73
CA LEU A 257 -26.58 17.15 2.44
C LEU A 257 -27.83 17.15 1.55
N LEU A 258 -28.68 16.15 1.74
CA LEU A 258 -30.02 16.10 1.15
C LEU A 258 -31.04 15.52 2.15
N ASP A 259 -32.31 15.91 1.98
CA ASP A 259 -33.44 15.23 2.64
C ASP A 259 -33.96 14.12 1.72
N TRP A 260 -34.07 12.91 2.23
CA TRP A 260 -34.42 11.71 1.47
C TRP A 260 -35.85 11.27 1.80
N THR A 261 -36.75 11.33 0.82
CA THR A 261 -38.17 10.99 1.01
C THR A 261 -38.43 9.51 0.71
N ALA A 262 -39.43 8.92 1.38
CA ALA A 262 -39.86 7.55 1.11
C ALA A 262 -40.28 7.36 -0.36
N GLY A 263 -39.91 6.23 -0.96
CA GLY A 263 -40.16 5.93 -2.38
C GLY A 263 -39.13 6.50 -3.36
N GLN A 264 -38.22 7.37 -2.90
CA GLN A 264 -37.08 7.84 -3.68
C GLN A 264 -35.87 6.92 -3.51
N GLN A 265 -35.00 6.89 -4.51
CA GLN A 265 -33.72 6.18 -4.49
C GLN A 265 -32.56 7.15 -4.78
N LEU A 266 -31.34 6.75 -4.42
CA LEU A 266 -30.11 7.44 -4.83
C LEU A 266 -29.38 6.60 -5.87
N GLY A 267 -29.01 7.19 -7.00
CA GLY A 267 -28.29 6.50 -8.07
C GLY A 267 -28.07 7.35 -9.31
N ARG A 268 -28.01 6.70 -10.48
CA ARG A 268 -28.02 7.36 -11.80
C ARG A 268 -29.41 7.23 -12.42
N ALA A 269 -29.80 8.19 -13.24
CA ALA A 269 -31.08 8.16 -13.93
C ALA A 269 -30.98 7.30 -15.20
N GLN A 270 -32.09 6.70 -15.63
CA GLN A 270 -32.13 5.89 -16.86
C GLN A 270 -31.66 6.68 -18.10
N GLY A 271 -31.95 7.99 -18.15
CA GLY A 271 -31.49 8.87 -19.23
C GLY A 271 -29.98 9.12 -19.27
N ASP A 272 -29.23 8.75 -18.22
CA ASP A 272 -27.76 8.84 -18.19
C ASP A 272 -27.08 7.64 -18.85
N ASP A 273 -27.86 6.60 -19.19
CA ASP A 273 -27.42 5.40 -19.91
C ASP A 273 -28.10 5.39 -21.29
N PRO A 274 -27.58 6.12 -22.30
CA PRO A 274 -28.15 6.03 -23.64
C PRO A 274 -28.04 4.59 -24.15
N ASP A 275 -29.14 4.02 -24.64
CA ASP A 275 -29.13 2.77 -25.41
C ASP A 275 -28.16 2.95 -26.58
N ILE A 276 -27.05 2.21 -26.59
CA ILE A 276 -26.13 2.19 -27.72
C ILE A 276 -26.58 1.08 -28.66
N GLU A 277 -26.93 1.47 -29.89
CA GLU A 277 -27.14 0.53 -30.99
C GLU A 277 -25.89 -0.35 -31.13
N THR A 278 -26.07 -1.67 -31.14
CA THR A 278 -25.02 -2.71 -31.21
C THR A 278 -24.38 -2.81 -32.61
N ASP A 279 -23.95 -1.69 -33.16
CA ASP A 279 -23.10 -1.64 -34.35
C ASP A 279 -21.66 -1.98 -33.94
N GLU A 280 -21.07 -3.00 -34.58
CA GLU A 280 -19.69 -3.48 -34.38
C GLU A 280 -18.59 -2.43 -34.65
N ASN A 281 -18.93 -1.29 -35.27
CA ASN A 281 -18.07 -0.14 -35.51
C ASN A 281 -18.37 1.06 -34.59
N SER A 282 -19.36 0.95 -33.71
CA SER A 282 -19.67 2.03 -32.76
C SER A 282 -18.64 2.06 -31.63
N PRO A 283 -18.20 3.26 -31.19
CA PRO A 283 -17.29 3.37 -30.06
C PRO A 283 -17.91 2.72 -28.82
N PRO A 284 -17.10 2.07 -27.95
CA PRO A 284 -17.60 1.41 -26.76
C PRO A 284 -18.40 2.39 -25.89
N PRO A 285 -19.42 1.93 -25.15
CA PRO A 285 -20.27 2.79 -24.34
C PRO A 285 -19.47 3.69 -23.40
N PRO A 286 -19.96 4.93 -23.14
CA PRO A 286 -19.32 5.80 -22.17
C PRO A 286 -19.12 5.01 -20.88
N PRO A 287 -17.90 5.00 -20.32
CA PRO A 287 -17.63 4.24 -19.12
C PRO A 287 -18.57 4.74 -18.02
N ARG A 288 -19.30 3.83 -17.36
CA ARG A 288 -20.08 4.11 -16.15
C ARG A 288 -19.11 4.21 -14.97
N PRO A 289 -18.59 5.40 -14.63
CA PRO A 289 -17.43 5.47 -13.74
C PRO A 289 -17.85 5.55 -12.27
N LEU A 290 -19.09 5.99 -12.02
CA LEU A 290 -19.63 6.25 -10.71
C LEU A 290 -20.07 4.96 -10.02
N HIS A 291 -19.62 4.80 -8.78
CA HIS A 291 -20.08 3.78 -7.83
C HIS A 291 -20.48 4.46 -6.53
N TRP A 292 -21.45 3.90 -5.82
CA TRP A 292 -21.94 4.44 -4.56
C TRP A 292 -22.46 3.35 -3.63
N GLY A 293 -22.45 3.62 -2.33
CA GLY A 293 -22.85 2.66 -1.30
C GLY A 293 -22.93 3.30 0.08
N TRP A 294 -23.28 2.50 1.08
CA TRP A 294 -23.30 2.98 2.48
C TRP A 294 -21.88 3.23 2.98
N ALA A 295 -21.65 4.41 3.55
CA ALA A 295 -20.31 4.83 3.96
C ALA A 295 -19.83 4.17 5.27
N THR A 296 -20.71 3.58 6.07
CA THR A 296 -20.35 2.94 7.35
C THR A 296 -20.00 1.48 7.15
N HIS A 297 -20.91 0.71 6.54
CA HIS A 297 -20.72 -0.68 6.12
C HIS A 297 -21.52 -0.95 4.85
N GLY A 298 -20.86 -1.41 3.80
CA GLY A 298 -21.52 -1.77 2.55
C GLY A 298 -20.55 -1.84 1.38
N THR A 299 -21.08 -2.19 0.22
CA THR A 299 -20.30 -2.26 -1.02
C THR A 299 -20.65 -1.08 -1.93
N LEU A 300 -19.65 -0.43 -2.52
CA LEU A 300 -19.87 0.62 -3.52
C LEU A 300 -20.24 -0.02 -4.86
N GLU A 301 -21.50 0.08 -5.26
CA GLU A 301 -22.04 -0.56 -6.47
C GLU A 301 -22.62 0.48 -7.44
N GLN A 302 -23.22 0.01 -8.54
CA GLN A 302 -23.97 0.87 -9.47
C GLN A 302 -25.49 0.70 -9.33
N THR A 303 -25.94 -0.09 -8.34
CA THR A 303 -27.35 -0.29 -8.05
C THR A 303 -27.91 0.89 -7.27
N ALA A 304 -29.09 1.36 -7.65
CA ALA A 304 -29.78 2.43 -6.93
C ALA A 304 -30.01 2.02 -5.45
N LEU A 305 -29.61 2.90 -4.53
CA LEU A 305 -29.84 2.70 -3.11
C LEU A 305 -31.27 3.09 -2.77
N SER A 306 -31.98 2.22 -2.06
CA SER A 306 -33.25 2.53 -1.43
C SER A 306 -33.05 2.86 0.05
N LEU A 307 -34.01 3.57 0.64
CA LEU A 307 -34.04 3.78 2.09
C LEU A 307 -34.06 2.42 2.83
N PRO A 308 -33.15 2.17 3.80
CA PRO A 308 -33.18 0.93 4.58
C PRO A 308 -34.47 0.84 5.41
N GLU A 309 -35.04 -0.35 5.52
CA GLU A 309 -36.13 -0.62 6.46
C GLU A 309 -35.61 -0.66 7.89
N LEU A 310 -36.41 -0.17 8.84
CA LEU A 310 -36.12 -0.33 10.26
C LEU A 310 -36.64 -1.70 10.74
N PRO A 311 -35.92 -2.39 11.64
CA PRO A 311 -36.43 -3.60 12.27
C PRO A 311 -37.75 -3.38 13.00
N GLU A 312 -38.55 -4.44 13.16
CA GLU A 312 -39.83 -4.38 13.87
C GLU A 312 -39.66 -3.85 15.30
N GLY A 313 -40.52 -2.91 15.70
CA GLY A 313 -40.47 -2.30 17.04
C GLY A 313 -39.40 -1.23 17.22
N VAL A 314 -38.75 -0.79 16.14
CA VAL A 314 -37.87 0.40 16.13
C VAL A 314 -38.59 1.57 15.46
N THR A 315 -38.53 2.76 16.06
CA THR A 315 -39.04 3.98 15.44
C THR A 315 -38.06 5.13 15.69
N LEU A 316 -37.59 5.76 14.62
CA LEU A 316 -36.71 6.92 14.68
C LEU A 316 -37.40 8.09 13.97
N GLU A 317 -37.76 9.13 14.71
CA GLU A 317 -38.42 10.34 14.16
C GLU A 317 -37.50 11.08 13.16
N ARG A 318 -36.20 11.09 13.46
CA ARG A 318 -35.13 11.58 12.58
C ARG A 318 -34.12 10.48 12.34
N ARG A 319 -33.80 10.24 11.07
CA ARG A 319 -32.77 9.28 10.64
C ARG A 319 -31.62 10.03 9.98
N PHE A 320 -30.39 9.62 10.28
CA PHE A 320 -29.20 10.09 9.59
C PHE A 320 -28.49 8.93 8.91
N LEU A 321 -28.25 9.07 7.62
CA LEU A 321 -27.53 8.10 6.80
C LEU A 321 -26.34 8.78 6.13
N ARG A 322 -25.32 8.00 5.80
CA ARG A 322 -24.20 8.48 5.01
C ARG A 322 -23.94 7.56 3.81
N VAL A 323 -23.86 8.17 2.65
CA VAL A 323 -23.56 7.51 1.37
C VAL A 323 -22.17 7.96 0.93
N MET A 324 -21.38 7.01 0.44
CA MET A 324 -20.10 7.25 -0.20
C MET A 324 -20.29 7.10 -1.71
N ALA A 325 -19.74 8.04 -2.49
CA ALA A 325 -19.78 8.00 -3.94
C ALA A 325 -18.39 8.25 -4.53
N VAL A 326 -18.05 7.53 -5.59
CA VAL A 326 -16.72 7.54 -6.18
C VAL A 326 -16.78 7.42 -7.71
N ASP A 327 -16.12 8.35 -8.39
CA ASP A 327 -15.77 8.19 -9.81
C ASP A 327 -14.49 7.36 -9.88
N LEU A 328 -14.54 6.12 -10.36
CA LEU A 328 -13.37 5.23 -10.37
C LEU A 328 -12.25 5.64 -11.35
N ASN A 329 -12.53 6.38 -12.43
CA ASN A 329 -11.44 6.79 -13.33
C ASN A 329 -10.69 7.97 -12.72
N TRP A 330 -11.41 8.97 -12.20
CA TRP A 330 -10.78 10.00 -11.38
C TRP A 330 -10.11 9.36 -10.17
N HIS A 331 -10.84 8.42 -9.56
CA HIS A 331 -10.48 7.35 -8.62
C HIS A 331 -8.99 7.00 -8.56
N LEU A 332 -8.61 6.40 -9.67
CA LEU A 332 -7.43 5.58 -9.82
C LEU A 332 -6.42 6.22 -10.77
N LEU A 333 -6.87 6.95 -11.80
CA LEU A 333 -6.00 7.49 -12.84
C LEU A 333 -5.57 8.94 -12.61
N GLY A 334 -6.23 9.64 -11.70
CA GLY A 334 -6.00 11.06 -11.44
C GLY A 334 -6.61 11.99 -12.49
N ASN A 335 -6.14 13.25 -12.53
CA ASN A 335 -6.61 14.22 -13.51
C ASN A 335 -5.90 14.01 -14.85
N ARG A 336 -6.60 13.40 -15.81
CA ARG A 336 -6.12 13.14 -17.17
C ARG A 336 -6.62 14.18 -18.19
N SER A 337 -7.12 15.32 -17.72
CA SER A 337 -7.50 16.45 -18.58
C SER A 337 -6.40 17.51 -18.59
N ALA A 338 -6.42 18.40 -19.58
CA ALA A 338 -5.47 19.52 -19.67
C ALA A 338 -5.74 20.67 -18.66
N THR A 339 -6.89 20.64 -17.96
CA THR A 339 -7.32 21.71 -17.04
C THR A 339 -7.30 21.28 -15.59
N GLU A 340 -7.20 22.24 -14.66
CA GLU A 340 -7.38 21.96 -13.24
C GLU A 340 -8.83 21.57 -12.93
N VAL A 341 -9.02 20.48 -12.18
CA VAL A 341 -10.31 19.97 -11.73
C VAL A 341 -10.20 19.65 -10.24
N ALA A 342 -11.14 20.13 -9.42
CA ALA A 342 -11.17 19.91 -7.97
C ALA A 342 -9.83 20.22 -7.26
N GLY A 343 -9.15 21.29 -7.67
CA GLY A 343 -7.85 21.71 -7.10
C GLY A 343 -6.65 20.85 -7.53
N ILE A 344 -6.85 19.88 -8.44
CA ILE A 344 -5.80 19.01 -8.98
C ILE A 344 -5.47 19.48 -10.40
N PRO A 345 -4.25 19.96 -10.68
CA PRO A 345 -3.92 20.40 -12.03
C PRO A 345 -3.84 19.22 -13.02
N GLY A 346 -4.02 19.54 -14.30
CA GLY A 346 -4.04 18.57 -15.40
C GLY A 346 -2.72 17.83 -15.64
N ASP A 347 -2.76 16.84 -16.54
CA ASP A 347 -1.55 16.19 -17.05
C ASP A 347 -0.88 17.03 -18.16
N ASP A 348 0.10 16.46 -18.85
CA ASP A 348 0.89 17.16 -19.87
C ASP A 348 0.33 17.06 -21.30
N ASP A 349 -0.88 16.50 -21.47
CA ASP A 349 -1.59 16.37 -22.76
C ASP A 349 -0.79 15.62 -23.85
N THR A 350 0.22 14.82 -23.46
CA THR A 350 1.04 14.04 -24.40
C THR A 350 0.46 12.65 -24.69
N VAL A 351 -0.40 12.14 -23.82
CA VAL A 351 -1.02 10.81 -23.92
C VAL A 351 -2.50 10.99 -24.27
N PRO A 352 -2.94 10.59 -25.49
CA PRO A 352 -4.35 10.68 -25.88
C PRO A 352 -5.27 9.78 -25.04
N ASP A 353 -6.56 10.13 -24.96
CA ASP A 353 -7.57 9.40 -24.19
C ASP A 353 -7.64 7.90 -24.51
N PHE A 354 -7.53 7.51 -25.79
CA PHE A 354 -7.57 6.10 -26.20
C PHE A 354 -6.34 5.30 -25.74
N ALA A 355 -5.26 5.99 -25.38
CA ALA A 355 -4.03 5.39 -24.88
C ALA A 355 -3.98 5.39 -23.34
N LEU A 356 -5.03 5.86 -22.65
CA LEU A 356 -5.12 5.80 -21.18
C LEU A 356 -5.33 4.34 -20.69
N PRO A 357 -4.91 4.05 -19.44
CA PRO A 357 -5.05 2.71 -18.88
C PRO A 357 -6.52 2.44 -18.56
N GLN A 358 -6.93 1.18 -18.70
CA GLN A 358 -8.31 0.76 -18.47
C GLN A 358 -8.57 0.52 -16.98
N VAL A 359 -9.69 1.04 -16.47
CA VAL A 359 -10.15 0.76 -15.10
C VAL A 359 -11.02 -0.49 -15.09
N ARG A 360 -10.55 -1.54 -14.41
CA ARG A 360 -11.28 -2.78 -14.17
C ARG A 360 -12.13 -2.63 -12.92
N ARG A 361 -13.46 -2.74 -13.07
CA ARG A 361 -14.42 -2.39 -12.00
C ARG A 361 -14.53 -3.45 -10.90
N ALA A 362 -14.42 -4.72 -11.28
CA ALA A 362 -14.49 -5.85 -10.38
C ALA A 362 -13.37 -6.81 -10.77
N VAL A 363 -12.38 -6.95 -9.88
CA VAL A 363 -11.23 -7.84 -10.08
C VAL A 363 -11.41 -9.05 -9.17
N PRO A 364 -11.66 -10.25 -9.74
CA PRO A 364 -11.82 -11.47 -8.96
C PRO A 364 -10.50 -11.90 -8.32
N ASN A 365 -10.61 -12.59 -7.19
CA ASN A 365 -9.48 -13.17 -6.45
C ASN A 365 -8.30 -12.21 -6.24
N PHE A 366 -8.61 -10.92 -6.03
CA PHE A 366 -7.61 -9.89 -5.76
C PHE A 366 -7.06 -10.03 -4.33
N GLU A 367 -5.75 -10.19 -4.21
CA GLU A 367 -5.07 -10.30 -2.92
C GLU A 367 -3.89 -9.33 -2.83
N TYR A 368 -3.77 -8.67 -1.67
CA TYR A 368 -2.57 -7.91 -1.32
C TYR A 368 -1.58 -8.81 -0.57
N LEU A 369 -0.34 -8.84 -1.06
CA LEU A 369 0.73 -9.72 -0.56
C LEU A 369 1.75 -8.87 0.20
N VAL A 370 2.06 -9.27 1.43
CA VAL A 370 2.80 -8.44 2.41
C VAL A 370 4.31 -8.57 2.29
N ASP A 371 4.80 -9.73 1.84
CA ASP A 371 6.22 -10.05 1.76
C ASP A 371 6.53 -11.03 0.62
N GLY A 372 7.82 -11.31 0.42
CA GLY A 372 8.30 -12.19 -0.65
C GLY A 372 7.80 -13.64 -0.52
N MET A 373 7.54 -14.13 0.69
CA MET A 373 7.00 -15.48 0.88
C MET A 373 5.52 -15.56 0.47
N ALA A 374 4.73 -14.54 0.77
CA ALA A 374 3.36 -14.44 0.28
C ALA A 374 3.30 -14.34 -1.25
N VAL A 375 4.23 -13.61 -1.86
CA VAL A 375 4.41 -13.52 -3.31
C VAL A 375 4.75 -14.87 -3.93
N LEU A 376 5.74 -15.58 -3.40
CA LEU A 376 6.14 -16.88 -3.94
C LEU A 376 5.07 -17.97 -3.72
N GLY A 377 4.35 -17.93 -2.59
CA GLY A 377 3.20 -18.82 -2.35
C GLY A 377 2.06 -18.57 -3.34
N ALA A 378 1.73 -17.31 -3.61
CA ALA A 378 0.74 -16.97 -4.63
C ALA A 378 1.17 -17.45 -6.04
N ALA A 379 2.47 -17.41 -6.37
CA ALA A 379 2.98 -17.98 -7.61
C ALA A 379 2.83 -19.50 -7.66
N ALA A 380 3.06 -20.20 -6.54
CA ALA A 380 2.84 -21.64 -6.42
C ALA A 380 1.36 -22.00 -6.65
N ASP A 381 0.45 -21.25 -6.04
CA ASP A 381 -1.00 -21.45 -6.21
C ASP A 381 -1.45 -21.22 -7.66
N ILE A 382 -0.95 -20.19 -8.34
CA ILE A 382 -1.23 -19.95 -9.76
C ILE A 382 -0.72 -21.13 -10.59
N ALA A 383 0.50 -21.60 -10.34
CA ALA A 383 1.09 -22.72 -11.08
C ALA A 383 0.34 -24.04 -10.83
N ALA A 384 -0.18 -24.27 -9.61
CA ALA A 384 -0.97 -25.45 -9.26
C ALA A 384 -2.33 -25.49 -9.98
N GLY A 385 -2.83 -24.36 -10.47
CA GLY A 385 -4.03 -24.27 -11.29
C GLY A 385 -3.90 -24.84 -12.71
N LEU A 386 -2.69 -25.18 -13.16
CA LEU A 386 -2.47 -25.82 -14.46
C LEU A 386 -3.13 -27.21 -14.51
N PRO A 387 -4.06 -27.47 -15.44
CA PRO A 387 -4.70 -28.77 -15.51
C PRO A 387 -3.93 -29.75 -16.40
N GLU A 388 -4.18 -31.06 -16.28
CA GLU A 388 -3.32 -32.13 -16.84
C GLU A 388 -3.29 -32.20 -18.38
N GLU A 389 -4.32 -31.71 -19.10
CA GLU A 389 -4.46 -31.80 -20.57
C GLU A 389 -4.89 -30.46 -21.22
N TYR A 390 -4.02 -29.45 -21.40
CA TYR A 390 -4.45 -28.14 -21.93
C TYR A 390 -3.46 -27.37 -22.82
N THR A 391 -4.04 -26.49 -23.64
CA THR A 391 -3.41 -25.29 -24.21
C THR A 391 -3.33 -24.22 -23.13
N ALA A 392 -2.14 -23.74 -22.81
CA ALA A 392 -1.93 -22.65 -21.87
C ALA A 392 -0.92 -21.66 -22.44
N LEU A 393 -0.88 -20.45 -21.88
CA LEU A 393 0.15 -19.44 -22.12
C LEU A 393 0.72 -18.99 -20.78
N GLY A 394 2.04 -18.84 -20.70
CA GLY A 394 2.71 -18.36 -19.49
C GLY A 394 3.74 -17.31 -19.81
N PHE A 395 3.93 -16.35 -18.91
CA PHE A 395 4.93 -15.29 -19.01
C PHE A 395 5.64 -15.09 -17.68
N MET A 396 6.95 -14.87 -17.76
CA MET A 396 7.77 -14.54 -16.59
C MET A 396 8.67 -13.35 -16.90
N THR A 397 8.41 -12.22 -16.26
CA THR A 397 9.28 -11.05 -16.26
C THR A 397 9.81 -10.84 -14.85
N SER A 398 11.09 -10.59 -14.68
CA SER A 398 11.69 -10.22 -13.39
C SER A 398 13.07 -9.62 -13.65
N PRO A 399 13.62 -8.74 -12.80
CA PRO A 399 14.97 -8.22 -13.00
C PRO A 399 16.02 -9.35 -13.09
N VAL A 400 15.82 -10.41 -12.31
CA VAL A 400 16.61 -11.66 -12.30
C VAL A 400 15.67 -12.85 -12.27
N ILE A 401 16.01 -13.92 -12.99
CA ILE A 401 15.30 -15.20 -12.90
C ILE A 401 16.31 -16.27 -12.51
N GLU A 402 16.17 -16.82 -11.30
CA GLU A 402 16.85 -18.02 -10.81
C GLU A 402 15.94 -19.25 -11.04
N PRO A 403 16.20 -20.07 -12.06
CA PRO A 403 15.34 -21.21 -12.39
C PRO A 403 15.21 -22.22 -11.26
N SER A 404 16.25 -22.37 -10.42
CA SER A 404 16.26 -23.33 -9.31
C SER A 404 15.53 -22.84 -8.06
N LEU A 405 14.95 -21.64 -8.06
CA LEU A 405 14.25 -21.09 -6.91
C LEU A 405 13.07 -21.98 -6.53
N GLY A 406 13.15 -22.64 -5.37
CA GLY A 406 12.05 -23.41 -4.80
C GLY A 406 10.98 -22.50 -4.19
N VAL A 407 9.75 -22.57 -4.70
CA VAL A 407 8.60 -21.83 -4.14
C VAL A 407 7.98 -22.58 -2.96
N PRO A 408 7.51 -21.87 -1.92
CA PRO A 408 6.91 -22.47 -0.73
C PRO A 408 5.48 -22.98 -0.99
N ASP A 409 5.09 -24.08 -0.33
CA ASP A 409 3.70 -24.58 -0.34
C ASP A 409 2.77 -23.81 0.64
N ASP A 410 3.32 -23.13 1.66
CA ASP A 410 2.59 -22.33 2.67
C ASP A 410 3.53 -21.37 3.45
N ARG A 411 2.99 -20.57 4.38
CA ARG A 411 3.73 -19.68 5.30
C ARG A 411 4.41 -20.44 6.44
N TRP A 412 5.45 -19.81 6.97
CA TRP A 412 6.34 -20.37 7.99
C TRP A 412 5.60 -20.86 9.27
N PRO A 413 6.01 -21.98 9.88
CA PRO A 413 6.92 -23.00 9.37
C PRO A 413 6.17 -24.10 8.59
N ASN A 414 6.46 -24.26 7.30
CA ASN A 414 5.95 -25.42 6.55
C ASN A 414 6.99 -26.03 5.60
N PHE A 415 8.12 -26.55 6.13
CA PHE A 415 9.18 -27.27 5.36
C PHE A 415 9.89 -28.37 6.20
N PRO A 416 10.60 -29.33 5.57
CA PRO A 416 10.29 -30.77 5.50
C PRO A 416 9.98 -31.50 6.82
N SER A 417 9.18 -32.55 6.71
CA SER A 417 9.01 -33.57 7.76
C SER A 417 10.26 -34.47 7.86
N PRO A 418 10.53 -35.08 9.02
CA PRO A 418 9.79 -34.96 10.30
C PRO A 418 10.50 -34.05 11.31
N ASN A 419 9.75 -33.42 12.25
CA ASN A 419 10.25 -33.14 13.62
C ASN A 419 9.12 -32.78 14.62
N GLY A 420 9.29 -33.18 15.89
CA GLY A 420 8.33 -33.15 17.00
C GLY A 420 8.22 -31.84 17.80
N GLY A 421 8.37 -30.68 17.17
CA GLY A 421 7.98 -29.38 17.73
C GLY A 421 8.63 -28.95 19.05
N GLN A 422 9.84 -29.45 19.34
CA GLN A 422 10.47 -29.20 20.64
C GLN A 422 11.04 -27.76 20.76
N PRO A 423 10.88 -27.10 21.92
CA PRO A 423 11.55 -25.82 22.20
C PRO A 423 13.06 -26.00 22.32
N LEU A 424 13.85 -24.91 22.27
CA LEU A 424 15.31 -24.99 22.46
C LEU A 424 15.65 -25.32 23.93
N PRO A 425 16.25 -26.49 24.24
CA PRO A 425 16.65 -26.80 25.62
C PRO A 425 17.66 -25.78 26.18
N ALA A 426 17.64 -25.56 27.49
CA ALA A 426 18.51 -24.57 28.14
C ALA A 426 20.01 -24.82 27.86
N GLY A 427 20.45 -26.09 27.85
CA GLY A 427 21.86 -26.47 27.65
C GLY A 427 22.36 -26.52 26.20
N VAL A 428 21.55 -26.16 25.19
CA VAL A 428 22.02 -26.13 23.80
C VAL A 428 23.10 -25.06 23.63
N ASP A 429 24.25 -25.49 23.10
CA ASP A 429 25.39 -24.65 22.80
C ASP A 429 26.03 -25.09 21.46
N PRO A 430 25.73 -24.41 20.35
CA PRO A 430 26.23 -24.76 19.02
C PRO A 430 27.72 -24.42 18.83
N THR A 431 28.35 -23.77 19.81
CA THR A 431 29.74 -23.30 19.70
C THR A 431 30.76 -24.38 20.07
N GLN A 432 30.32 -25.42 20.77
CA GLN A 432 31.18 -26.53 21.17
C GLN A 432 31.59 -27.36 19.94
N ASN A 433 32.90 -27.46 19.70
CA ASN A 433 33.48 -28.17 18.56
C ASN A 433 33.02 -27.65 17.19
N LEU A 434 32.66 -26.37 17.09
CA LEU A 434 32.45 -25.69 15.81
C LEU A 434 33.77 -25.64 15.03
N THR A 435 33.76 -26.11 13.78
CA THR A 435 34.94 -26.11 12.90
C THR A 435 34.69 -25.26 11.66
N GLY A 436 35.75 -24.72 11.06
CA GLY A 436 35.69 -23.96 9.81
C GLY A 436 36.79 -24.36 8.82
N GLN A 437 36.44 -24.43 7.53
CA GLN A 437 37.36 -24.78 6.43
C GLN A 437 37.08 -23.90 5.21
N TRP A 438 38.08 -23.71 4.34
CA TRP A 438 37.87 -23.01 3.07
C TRP A 438 37.08 -23.89 2.09
N GLN A 439 36.23 -23.29 1.24
CA GLN A 439 35.62 -24.04 0.16
C GLN A 439 36.69 -24.48 -0.87
N THR A 440 36.55 -25.70 -1.41
CA THR A 440 37.34 -26.13 -2.57
C THR A 440 37.05 -25.23 -3.78
N GLY A 441 38.11 -24.71 -4.42
CA GLY A 441 38.01 -23.80 -5.57
C GLY A 441 38.74 -22.48 -5.34
N THR A 442 38.55 -21.55 -6.27
CA THR A 442 39.09 -20.18 -6.22
C THR A 442 38.23 -19.24 -5.36
N ASP A 443 36.97 -19.60 -5.13
CA ASP A 443 36.05 -18.79 -4.33
C ASP A 443 36.61 -18.56 -2.91
N GLN A 444 36.41 -17.35 -2.39
CA GLN A 444 36.83 -16.94 -1.04
C GLN A 444 35.82 -17.38 0.05
N ASN A 445 35.05 -18.44 -0.22
CA ASN A 445 33.99 -18.93 0.66
C ASN A 445 34.53 -19.79 1.80
N VAL A 446 33.81 -19.79 2.93
CA VAL A 446 34.13 -20.60 4.11
C VAL A 446 32.95 -21.50 4.46
N ILE A 447 33.23 -22.75 4.82
CA ILE A 447 32.24 -23.69 5.31
C ILE A 447 32.41 -23.82 6.82
N LEU A 448 31.33 -23.59 7.56
CA LEU A 448 31.27 -23.84 9.00
C LEU A 448 30.44 -25.09 9.27
N THR A 449 30.92 -25.93 10.18
CA THR A 449 30.29 -27.21 10.51
C THR A 449 30.02 -27.31 12.00
N LEU A 450 28.74 -27.41 12.36
CA LEU A 450 28.32 -27.78 13.71
C LEU A 450 28.32 -29.32 13.82
N PRO A 451 28.79 -29.88 14.95
CA PRO A 451 28.72 -31.32 15.18
C PRO A 451 27.29 -31.86 15.08
N ALA A 452 27.17 -33.14 14.73
CA ALA A 452 25.89 -33.84 14.75
C ALA A 452 25.22 -33.71 16.13
N ASN A 453 23.92 -33.43 16.15
CA ASN A 453 23.12 -33.24 17.37
C ASN A 453 23.57 -32.07 18.28
N ALA A 454 24.38 -31.12 17.79
CA ALA A 454 24.74 -29.92 18.55
C ALA A 454 23.52 -29.03 18.88
N VAL A 455 22.49 -29.10 18.04
CA VAL A 455 21.18 -28.46 18.25
C VAL A 455 20.08 -29.49 17.98
N PRO A 456 18.86 -29.30 18.52
CA PRO A 456 17.73 -30.19 18.23
C PRO A 456 17.48 -30.30 16.73
N ASP A 457 17.00 -31.48 16.31
CA ASP A 457 16.49 -31.70 14.96
C ASP A 457 15.51 -30.59 14.55
N GLY A 458 15.44 -30.26 13.27
CA GLY A 458 14.59 -29.21 12.71
C GLY A 458 14.84 -27.78 13.22
N THR A 459 15.88 -27.54 14.01
CA THR A 459 16.28 -26.17 14.42
C THR A 459 16.86 -25.43 13.23
N HIS A 460 16.38 -24.22 12.99
CA HIS A 460 17.00 -23.34 12.01
C HIS A 460 18.27 -22.72 12.60
N VAL A 461 19.38 -22.83 11.86
CA VAL A 461 20.67 -22.27 12.21
C VAL A 461 21.03 -21.19 11.19
N ARG A 462 21.23 -19.96 11.65
CA ARG A 462 21.73 -18.84 10.85
C ARG A 462 23.05 -18.37 11.41
N ILE A 463 24.06 -18.18 10.57
CA ILE A 463 25.36 -17.63 10.98
C ILE A 463 25.65 -16.35 10.20
N PHE A 464 25.89 -15.26 10.92
CA PHE A 464 26.32 -13.98 10.37
C PHE A 464 27.80 -13.76 10.68
N PRO A 465 28.69 -13.62 9.68
CA PRO A 465 30.05 -13.20 9.95
C PRO A 465 30.07 -11.71 10.35
N ARG A 466 31.12 -11.30 11.06
CA ARG A 466 31.36 -9.89 11.41
C ARG A 466 32.48 -9.36 10.53
N GLN A 467 32.12 -8.46 9.62
CA GLN A 467 33.08 -7.74 8.80
C GLN A 467 33.34 -6.39 9.42
N PHE A 468 34.54 -6.20 9.97
CA PHE A 468 34.96 -4.92 10.52
C PHE A 468 35.19 -3.93 9.40
N VAL A 469 34.56 -2.76 9.50
CA VAL A 469 34.64 -1.72 8.49
C VAL A 469 35.41 -0.52 9.05
N GLU A 470 36.18 0.14 8.20
CA GLU A 470 36.87 1.37 8.58
C GLU A 470 35.85 2.47 8.88
N ILE A 471 35.98 3.09 10.06
CA ILE A 471 35.16 4.23 10.45
C ILE A 471 35.80 5.49 9.85
N ARG A 472 35.29 5.93 8.70
CA ARG A 472 35.81 7.12 7.99
C ARG A 472 35.52 8.44 8.73
N SER A 473 34.46 8.48 9.56
CA SER A 473 34.16 9.61 10.44
C SER A 473 33.40 9.18 11.70
N ILE A 474 33.50 9.96 12.78
CA ILE A 474 32.69 9.71 13.99
C ILE A 474 31.22 10.00 13.66
N GLY A 475 30.37 8.97 13.72
CA GLY A 475 28.94 9.06 13.42
C GLY A 475 28.21 7.75 13.69
N GLU A 476 27.04 7.57 13.08
CA GLU A 476 26.22 6.35 13.20
C GLU A 476 26.71 5.17 12.32
N GLN A 477 27.93 5.24 11.82
CA GLN A 477 28.52 4.13 11.07
C GLN A 477 28.88 3.00 12.06
N PRO A 478 28.49 1.75 11.78
CA PRO A 478 28.78 0.65 12.69
C PRO A 478 30.27 0.28 12.60
N SER A 479 30.86 -0.19 13.70
CA SER A 479 32.24 -0.69 13.71
C SER A 479 32.41 -2.02 12.97
N PHE A 480 31.30 -2.73 12.73
CA PHE A 480 31.25 -3.92 11.89
C PHE A 480 29.88 -4.06 11.23
N VAL A 481 29.83 -4.72 10.08
CA VAL A 481 28.59 -5.09 9.39
C VAL A 481 28.39 -6.61 9.44
N ARG A 482 27.12 -7.03 9.34
CA ARG A 482 26.72 -8.42 9.19
C ARG A 482 26.24 -8.64 7.75
N PRO A 483 27.03 -9.25 6.86
CA PRO A 483 26.56 -9.62 5.52
C PRO A 483 25.60 -10.82 5.62
N ASN A 484 25.07 -11.29 4.49
CA ASN A 484 24.00 -12.30 4.44
C ASN A 484 24.34 -13.61 5.18
N GLY A 485 25.61 -13.99 5.24
CA GLY A 485 26.06 -15.14 6.01
C GLY A 485 25.60 -16.48 5.42
N GLY A 486 25.32 -17.46 6.28
CA GLY A 486 24.94 -18.82 5.90
C GLY A 486 23.76 -19.32 6.73
N ALA A 487 22.93 -20.19 6.14
CA ALA A 487 21.76 -20.78 6.78
C ALA A 487 21.74 -22.30 6.57
N ALA A 488 21.14 -23.04 7.51
CA ALA A 488 20.83 -24.46 7.38
C ALA A 488 19.71 -24.88 8.36
N ILE A 489 19.10 -26.03 8.10
CA ILE A 489 18.21 -26.73 9.04
C ILE A 489 18.97 -27.92 9.61
N ALA A 490 19.04 -28.01 10.94
CA ALA A 490 19.71 -29.12 11.60
C ALA A 490 18.92 -30.42 11.44
N ALA A 491 19.63 -31.52 11.16
CA ALA A 491 19.06 -32.85 11.04
C ALA A 491 19.65 -33.79 12.09
N ALA A 492 18.81 -34.64 12.69
CA ALA A 492 19.25 -35.63 13.67
C ALA A 492 20.40 -36.51 13.13
N ASN A 493 21.40 -36.74 13.98
CA ASN A 493 22.59 -37.55 13.70
C ASN A 493 23.47 -37.10 12.53
N THR A 494 23.24 -35.90 11.99
CA THR A 494 23.99 -35.36 10.86
C THR A 494 24.64 -34.03 11.26
N PRO A 495 25.92 -33.78 10.92
CA PRO A 495 26.54 -32.48 11.11
C PRO A 495 25.83 -31.39 10.28
N THR A 496 25.61 -30.22 10.87
CA THR A 496 24.98 -29.09 10.16
C THR A 496 26.07 -28.23 9.51
N ARG A 497 26.09 -28.19 8.17
CA ARG A 497 27.10 -27.45 7.38
C ARG A 497 26.49 -26.19 6.79
N LEU A 498 27.19 -25.06 6.89
CA LEU A 498 26.73 -23.75 6.39
C LEU A 498 27.83 -23.12 5.54
N ARG A 499 27.49 -22.69 4.33
CA ARG A 499 28.38 -21.88 3.48
C ARG A 499 28.24 -20.40 3.82
N LEU A 500 29.36 -19.76 4.12
CA LEU A 500 29.49 -18.31 4.22
C LEU A 500 30.17 -17.80 2.93
N VAL A 501 29.45 -16.97 2.18
CA VAL A 501 29.98 -16.36 0.95
C VAL A 501 30.94 -15.23 1.31
N ASN A 502 32.19 -15.33 0.84
CA ASN A 502 33.30 -14.38 1.05
C ASN A 502 33.27 -13.64 2.41
N PRO A 503 33.33 -14.33 3.56
CA PRO A 503 33.11 -13.70 4.86
C PRO A 503 34.24 -12.73 5.27
N PHE A 504 35.40 -12.82 4.62
CA PHE A 504 36.54 -11.92 4.83
C PHE A 504 36.55 -10.70 3.90
N ASN A 505 35.61 -10.61 2.94
CA ASN A 505 35.55 -9.55 1.94
C ASN A 505 36.86 -9.40 1.13
N LEU A 506 37.41 -10.52 0.68
CA LEU A 506 38.63 -10.59 -0.10
C LEU A 506 38.33 -10.44 -1.59
N ASN A 507 39.23 -9.81 -2.34
CA ASN A 507 39.17 -9.89 -3.80
C ASN A 507 39.53 -11.31 -4.28
N ASP A 508 39.13 -11.67 -5.52
CA ASP A 508 39.36 -13.01 -6.07
C ASP A 508 40.84 -13.44 -6.02
N ASP A 509 41.75 -12.50 -6.30
CA ASP A 509 43.20 -12.73 -6.29
C ASP A 509 43.88 -12.44 -4.93
N GLU A 510 43.14 -11.98 -3.93
CA GLU A 510 43.71 -11.61 -2.64
C GLU A 510 44.07 -12.85 -1.79
N PRO A 511 45.28 -12.91 -1.20
CA PRO A 511 45.70 -14.10 -0.46
C PRO A 511 44.86 -14.31 0.81
N ARG A 512 44.46 -15.57 1.03
CA ARG A 512 43.73 -15.99 2.24
C ARG A 512 44.57 -15.70 3.51
N PRO A 513 43.99 -15.11 4.58
CA PRO A 513 44.70 -14.83 5.83
C PRO A 513 45.31 -16.08 6.47
N ASN A 514 46.45 -15.93 7.16
CA ASN A 514 47.08 -17.01 7.91
C ASN A 514 47.74 -16.49 9.22
N PRO A 515 47.21 -16.82 10.41
CA PRO A 515 46.03 -17.65 10.64
C PRO A 515 44.74 -16.93 10.23
N ALA A 516 43.82 -17.64 9.58
CA ALA A 516 42.48 -17.14 9.32
C ALA A 516 41.61 -17.31 10.58
N ARG A 517 41.16 -16.19 11.15
CA ARG A 517 40.26 -16.16 12.30
C ARG A 517 39.01 -15.37 11.94
N LEU A 518 37.86 -16.04 11.96
CA LEU A 518 36.57 -15.45 11.64
C LEU A 518 35.76 -15.23 12.93
N GLU A 519 35.15 -14.06 13.06
CA GLU A 519 34.18 -13.80 14.13
C GLU A 519 32.76 -13.88 13.57
N VAL A 520 31.88 -14.62 14.25
CA VAL A 520 30.51 -14.87 13.81
C VAL A 520 29.50 -14.71 14.94
N ASP A 521 28.27 -14.40 14.55
CA ASP A 521 27.08 -14.49 15.40
C ASP A 521 26.21 -15.66 14.91
N ILE A 522 25.80 -16.56 15.82
CA ILE A 522 24.99 -17.75 15.53
C ILE A 522 23.60 -17.55 16.11
N VAL A 523 22.57 -17.64 15.27
CA VAL A 523 21.16 -17.58 15.65
C VAL A 523 20.55 -18.97 15.50
N LEU A 524 19.93 -19.43 16.57
CA LEU A 524 19.12 -20.64 16.58
C LEU A 524 17.65 -20.24 16.71
N THR A 525 16.80 -20.79 15.87
CA THR A 525 15.35 -20.57 15.95
C THR A 525 14.63 -21.93 15.93
N SER A 526 13.90 -22.25 16.99
CA SER A 526 13.05 -23.45 17.04
C SER A 526 11.76 -23.23 16.24
N ARG A 527 11.05 -24.34 15.98
CA ARG A 527 9.70 -24.31 15.40
C ARG A 527 8.65 -23.67 16.30
N THR A 528 8.95 -23.41 17.58
CA THR A 528 8.07 -22.69 18.52
C THR A 528 8.39 -21.19 18.58
N HIS A 529 9.10 -20.65 17.59
CA HIS A 529 9.51 -19.25 17.48
C HIS A 529 10.46 -18.79 18.60
N GLN A 530 11.05 -19.73 19.34
CA GLN A 530 12.07 -19.38 20.34
C GLN A 530 13.40 -19.17 19.64
N ARG A 531 13.94 -17.95 19.78
CA ARG A 531 15.23 -17.56 19.24
C ARG A 531 16.30 -17.51 20.33
N ARG A 532 17.49 -18.03 20.04
CA ARG A 532 18.70 -17.86 20.86
C ARG A 532 19.84 -17.31 19.99
N LEU A 533 20.55 -16.30 20.49
CA LEU A 533 21.70 -15.69 19.83
C LEU A 533 22.98 -15.96 20.62
N PHE A 534 23.98 -16.53 19.96
CA PHE A 534 25.36 -16.64 20.43
C PHE A 534 26.20 -15.65 19.64
N SER A 535 26.88 -14.75 20.33
CA SER A 535 27.50 -13.60 19.68
C SER A 535 29.00 -13.56 19.95
N VAL A 536 29.77 -13.04 18.99
CA VAL A 536 31.24 -12.92 19.09
C VAL A 536 31.92 -14.29 19.21
N ILE A 537 31.49 -15.25 18.41
CA ILE A 537 32.10 -16.58 18.37
C ILE A 537 33.28 -16.55 17.41
N ALA A 538 34.47 -16.83 17.93
CA ALA A 538 35.68 -16.87 17.13
C ALA A 538 35.96 -18.29 16.64
N VAL A 539 36.14 -18.45 15.32
CA VAL A 539 36.43 -19.73 14.68
C VAL A 539 37.74 -19.58 13.90
N THR A 540 38.67 -20.52 14.10
CA THR A 540 39.86 -20.64 13.27
C THR A 540 39.50 -21.41 12.00
N ILE A 541 39.84 -20.85 10.85
CA ILE A 541 39.61 -21.50 9.56
C ILE A 541 40.85 -22.31 9.19
N ASP A 542 40.65 -23.62 9.05
CA ASP A 542 41.70 -24.53 8.63
C ASP A 542 42.08 -24.26 7.16
N ASN A 543 43.37 -24.34 6.83
CA ASN A 543 43.88 -24.16 5.47
C ASN A 543 43.54 -25.34 4.54
N THR A 544 42.99 -26.43 5.08
CA THR A 544 42.39 -27.51 4.29
C THR A 544 41.12 -27.02 3.59
N SER A 545 40.89 -27.52 2.37
CA SER A 545 39.69 -27.22 1.62
C SER A 545 38.63 -28.30 1.78
N GLU A 546 37.37 -27.89 1.76
CA GLU A 546 36.21 -28.77 1.87
C GLU A 546 35.22 -28.50 0.71
N PRO A 547 34.69 -29.54 0.04
CA PRO A 547 33.73 -29.35 -1.04
C PRO A 547 32.36 -28.91 -0.51
N TRP A 548 31.68 -28.05 -1.27
CA TRP A 548 30.29 -27.68 -1.06
C TRP A 548 29.38 -28.41 -2.05
N ASP A 549 28.17 -28.72 -1.62
CA ASP A 549 27.13 -29.36 -2.44
C ASP A 549 25.96 -28.39 -2.56
N GLU A 550 25.71 -27.89 -3.78
CA GLU A 550 24.68 -26.88 -4.04
C GLU A 550 23.26 -27.42 -3.83
N THR A 551 23.05 -28.74 -3.92
CA THR A 551 21.75 -29.38 -3.63
C THR A 551 21.33 -29.23 -2.17
N ARG A 552 22.23 -28.77 -1.29
CA ARG A 552 21.87 -28.42 0.09
C ARG A 552 20.84 -27.29 0.19
N LEU A 553 20.70 -26.44 -0.82
CA LEU A 553 19.63 -25.43 -0.84
C LEU A 553 18.23 -26.10 -0.89
N ASP A 554 18.12 -27.31 -1.42
CA ASP A 554 16.88 -28.10 -1.46
C ASP A 554 16.41 -28.51 -0.04
N THR A 555 17.30 -28.47 0.96
CA THR A 555 16.93 -28.78 2.36
C THR A 555 15.93 -27.80 2.95
N PHE A 556 15.81 -26.60 2.37
CA PHE A 556 14.78 -25.61 2.72
C PHE A 556 13.42 -25.92 2.10
N GLY A 557 13.30 -26.98 1.28
CA GLY A 557 12.07 -27.40 0.62
C GLY A 557 11.57 -26.45 -0.48
N GLY A 558 10.39 -26.77 -1.03
CA GLY A 558 9.76 -26.07 -2.14
C GLY A 558 10.00 -26.71 -3.50
N GLN A 559 9.18 -26.37 -4.50
CA GLN A 559 9.30 -26.88 -5.87
C GLN A 559 9.86 -25.80 -6.81
N PRO A 560 10.86 -26.10 -7.64
CA PRO A 560 11.40 -25.12 -8.59
C PRO A 560 10.51 -25.02 -9.83
N LEU A 561 9.52 -24.12 -9.81
CA LEU A 561 8.54 -23.94 -10.89
C LEU A 561 9.17 -23.74 -12.27
N LEU A 562 10.35 -23.11 -12.30
CA LEU A 562 11.02 -22.69 -13.53
C LEU A 562 12.20 -23.60 -13.93
N ALA A 563 12.42 -24.73 -13.25
CA ALA A 563 13.50 -25.66 -13.60
C ALA A 563 13.00 -26.92 -14.32
N THR A 564 11.81 -27.41 -13.98
CA THR A 564 11.26 -28.67 -14.50
C THR A 564 9.72 -28.62 -14.58
N GLY A 565 9.11 -29.53 -15.35
CA GLY A 565 7.65 -29.69 -15.40
C GLY A 565 6.94 -28.81 -16.44
N ALA A 566 5.61 -28.67 -16.28
CA ALA A 566 4.74 -28.04 -17.26
C ALA A 566 5.04 -26.53 -17.46
N ILE A 567 5.24 -25.79 -16.37
CA ILE A 567 5.57 -24.35 -16.42
C ILE A 567 6.89 -24.11 -17.16
N PHE A 568 7.94 -24.89 -16.84
CA PHE A 568 9.22 -24.80 -17.54
C PHE A 568 9.06 -24.98 -19.06
N ASN A 569 8.32 -26.01 -19.48
CA ASN A 569 8.06 -26.25 -20.90
C ASN A 569 7.25 -25.10 -21.53
N LEU A 570 6.24 -24.61 -20.82
CA LEU A 570 5.37 -23.52 -21.28
C LEU A 570 6.16 -22.24 -21.59
N LEU A 571 7.05 -21.84 -20.67
CA LEU A 571 7.85 -20.62 -20.84
C LEU A 571 8.92 -20.76 -21.92
N ASN A 572 9.54 -21.94 -22.06
CA ASN A 572 10.64 -22.14 -23.00
C ASN A 572 10.19 -22.39 -24.44
N ASN A 573 9.01 -22.98 -24.66
CA ASN A 573 8.54 -23.32 -26.00
C ASN A 573 8.35 -22.07 -26.90
N PHE A 574 7.94 -20.95 -26.31
CA PHE A 574 7.70 -19.69 -27.02
C PHE A 574 8.60 -18.54 -26.54
N SER A 575 9.60 -18.86 -25.72
CA SER A 575 10.55 -17.89 -25.15
C SER A 575 9.87 -16.73 -24.41
N HIS A 576 8.98 -17.05 -23.48
CA HIS A 576 8.16 -16.08 -22.76
C HIS A 576 8.80 -15.57 -21.47
N GLN A 577 10.12 -15.33 -21.50
CA GLN A 577 10.88 -14.86 -20.34
C GLN A 577 11.58 -13.54 -20.62
N SER A 578 11.64 -12.64 -19.63
CA SER A 578 12.41 -11.40 -19.71
C SER A 578 13.18 -11.13 -18.42
N ILE A 579 14.42 -10.65 -18.58
CA ILE A 579 15.28 -10.17 -17.50
C ILE A 579 15.67 -8.71 -17.70
N ALA A 580 16.05 -8.04 -16.60
CA ALA A 580 16.51 -6.66 -16.64
C ALA A 580 17.83 -6.43 -15.87
N PRO A 581 18.98 -6.88 -16.40
CA PRO A 581 20.28 -6.63 -15.82
C PRO A 581 20.55 -5.15 -15.53
N SER A 582 21.03 -4.85 -14.32
CA SER A 582 21.42 -3.49 -13.94
C SER A 582 22.43 -3.53 -12.77
N PRO A 583 23.75 -3.55 -13.07
CA PRO A 583 24.79 -3.64 -12.04
C PRO A 583 24.76 -2.50 -11.04
N LEU A 584 24.25 -1.35 -11.48
CA LEU A 584 24.03 -0.19 -10.64
C LEU A 584 23.15 -0.51 -9.42
N PHE A 585 22.22 -1.46 -9.54
CA PHE A 585 21.31 -1.92 -8.48
C PHE A 585 21.64 -3.34 -7.99
N GLY A 586 22.90 -3.76 -8.17
CA GLY A 586 23.38 -5.07 -7.74
C GLY A 586 22.78 -6.23 -8.53
N ILE A 587 22.38 -5.99 -9.78
CA ILE A 587 21.87 -7.02 -10.69
C ILE A 587 22.98 -7.32 -11.73
N PRO A 588 23.56 -8.53 -11.76
CA PRO A 588 24.67 -8.86 -12.65
C PRO A 588 24.37 -8.62 -14.14
N THR A 589 25.36 -8.16 -14.92
CA THR A 589 25.24 -8.08 -16.39
C THR A 589 25.36 -9.44 -17.04
N SER A 590 24.64 -9.60 -18.15
CA SER A 590 24.77 -10.73 -19.09
C SER A 590 25.36 -10.31 -20.46
N LEU A 591 25.65 -9.03 -20.67
CA LEU A 591 26.16 -8.48 -21.93
C LEU A 591 27.44 -7.67 -21.71
N THR A 592 28.37 -7.76 -22.66
CA THR A 592 29.58 -6.93 -22.72
C THR A 592 29.28 -5.62 -23.45
N PRO A 593 29.69 -4.44 -22.93
CA PRO A 593 29.52 -3.16 -23.62
C PRO A 593 30.20 -3.15 -25.01
N PRO A 594 29.64 -2.44 -26.00
CA PRO A 594 30.12 -2.46 -27.38
C PRO A 594 31.42 -1.66 -27.60
N ASN A 595 32.22 -2.04 -28.61
CA ASN A 595 33.52 -1.44 -28.97
C ASN A 595 33.52 -0.49 -30.20
N ASN A 596 32.34 -0.05 -30.68
CA ASN A 596 32.17 0.69 -31.95
C ASN A 596 31.55 2.10 -31.76
N ASN A 597 31.72 3.02 -32.72
CA ASN A 597 31.16 4.38 -32.70
C ASN A 597 29.63 4.42 -32.48
N ILE A 598 29.16 5.29 -31.58
CA ILE A 598 27.75 5.55 -31.21
C ILE A 598 27.45 7.02 -31.60
N ASN A 599 26.49 7.25 -32.53
CA ASN A 599 26.19 8.59 -33.05
C ASN A 599 24.80 9.11 -32.66
N THR A 600 23.85 8.23 -32.32
CA THR A 600 22.48 8.57 -31.93
C THR A 600 22.01 7.77 -30.71
N ILE A 601 20.97 8.24 -30.02
CA ILE A 601 20.34 7.50 -28.90
C ILE A 601 19.77 6.15 -29.36
N PHE A 602 19.28 6.06 -30.60
CA PHE A 602 18.75 4.82 -31.17
C PHE A 602 19.86 3.78 -31.41
N ASP A 603 21.05 4.23 -31.83
CA ASP A 603 22.23 3.34 -31.94
C ASP A 603 22.63 2.78 -30.58
N LEU A 604 22.52 3.59 -29.53
CA LEU A 604 22.81 3.19 -28.16
C LEU A 604 21.78 2.15 -27.67
N VAL A 605 20.49 2.46 -27.79
CA VAL A 605 19.39 1.61 -27.32
C VAL A 605 19.40 0.23 -27.99
N ARG A 606 19.61 0.17 -29.31
CA ARG A 606 19.68 -1.12 -30.03
C ARG A 606 20.85 -1.99 -29.63
N ARG A 607 21.93 -1.41 -29.12
CA ARG A 607 23.13 -2.16 -28.72
C ARG A 607 23.07 -2.65 -27.28
N LEU A 608 22.38 -1.90 -26.41
CA LEU A 608 22.21 -2.29 -25.01
C LEU A 608 21.07 -3.28 -24.81
N GLY A 609 20.04 -3.23 -25.66
CA GLY A 609 18.99 -4.25 -25.69
C GLY A 609 19.47 -5.55 -26.32
N SER A 610 18.96 -6.68 -25.82
CA SER A 610 19.12 -7.97 -26.48
C SER A 610 17.75 -8.62 -26.69
N GLU A 611 17.50 -9.03 -27.93
CA GLU A 611 16.35 -9.86 -28.30
C GLU A 611 16.67 -11.38 -28.15
N SER A 612 17.81 -11.72 -27.51
CA SER A 612 18.10 -13.09 -27.07
C SER A 612 17.09 -13.57 -26.03
N GLN A 613 17.11 -14.86 -25.67
CA GLN A 613 16.15 -15.43 -24.72
C GLN A 613 16.84 -15.91 -23.45
N PRO A 614 16.41 -15.47 -22.24
CA PRO A 614 15.35 -14.49 -21.96
C PRO A 614 15.63 -13.09 -22.54
N ARG A 615 14.58 -12.37 -22.97
CA ARG A 615 14.69 -11.01 -23.53
C ARG A 615 15.24 -10.04 -22.50
N GLN A 616 16.28 -9.30 -22.87
CA GLN A 616 17.01 -8.44 -21.93
C GLN A 616 16.68 -6.97 -22.16
N GLY A 617 16.26 -6.28 -21.10
CA GLY A 617 16.31 -4.83 -20.96
C GLY A 617 17.20 -4.42 -19.77
N PRO A 618 17.16 -3.16 -19.31
CA PRO A 618 16.71 -1.98 -20.04
C PRO A 618 17.72 -1.57 -21.12
N ARG A 619 17.30 -0.65 -22.00
CA ARG A 619 18.08 -0.29 -23.20
C ARG A 619 18.82 1.04 -23.08
N LEU A 620 18.74 1.72 -21.94
CA LEU A 620 19.52 2.93 -21.65
C LEU A 620 20.53 2.67 -20.52
N PRO A 621 21.73 3.29 -20.56
CA PRO A 621 22.69 3.18 -19.47
C PRO A 621 22.06 3.59 -18.14
N THR A 622 22.39 2.85 -17.09
CA THR A 622 21.92 3.08 -15.71
C THR A 622 20.42 2.90 -15.48
N GLN A 623 19.58 2.76 -16.51
CA GLN A 623 18.15 2.46 -16.37
C GLN A 623 17.97 1.11 -15.65
N ALA A 624 16.83 0.94 -15.00
CA ALA A 624 16.40 -0.33 -14.44
C ALA A 624 14.95 -0.63 -14.81
N ARG A 625 14.59 -1.91 -14.74
CA ARG A 625 13.21 -2.38 -14.60
C ARG A 625 13.18 -3.21 -13.33
N PHE A 626 12.25 -2.91 -12.44
CA PHE A 626 12.22 -3.53 -11.10
C PHE A 626 11.02 -4.46 -10.93
N GLU A 627 10.06 -4.45 -11.86
CA GLU A 627 8.87 -5.28 -11.82
C GLU A 627 9.18 -6.75 -12.06
N SER A 628 8.53 -7.58 -11.26
CA SER A 628 8.37 -9.00 -11.53
C SER A 628 6.89 -9.29 -11.78
N ILE A 629 6.62 -9.94 -12.91
CA ILE A 629 5.28 -10.38 -13.30
C ILE A 629 5.34 -11.86 -13.65
N PHE A 630 4.52 -12.65 -12.97
CA PHE A 630 4.21 -14.02 -13.35
C PHE A 630 2.75 -14.08 -13.78
N ALA A 631 2.50 -14.46 -15.03
CA ALA A 631 1.16 -14.53 -15.59
C ALA A 631 0.93 -15.88 -16.27
N LEU A 632 -0.26 -16.44 -16.07
CA LEU A 632 -0.70 -17.71 -16.63
C LEU A 632 -2.10 -17.55 -17.21
N GLY A 633 -2.25 -17.88 -18.49
CA GLY A 633 -3.52 -17.98 -19.20
C GLY A 633 -3.86 -19.45 -19.43
N ILE A 634 -5.03 -19.88 -18.96
CA ILE A 634 -5.53 -21.24 -19.15
C ILE A 634 -6.73 -21.15 -20.10
N GLU A 635 -6.78 -22.00 -21.12
CA GLU A 635 -7.88 -22.00 -22.08
C GLU A 635 -9.22 -22.25 -21.36
N GLY A 636 -10.15 -21.29 -21.48
CA GLY A 636 -11.50 -21.36 -20.97
C GLY A 636 -12.52 -21.83 -22.00
N GLU A 637 -13.79 -21.56 -21.75
CA GLU A 637 -14.86 -21.79 -22.73
C GLU A 637 -14.65 -20.90 -23.97
N ASN A 638 -14.92 -21.42 -25.17
CA ASN A 638 -14.73 -20.73 -26.46
C ASN A 638 -13.26 -20.37 -26.83
N ALA A 639 -12.27 -21.06 -26.28
CA ALA A 639 -10.84 -20.86 -26.55
C ALA A 639 -10.24 -19.52 -26.06
N GLN A 640 -11.01 -18.70 -25.32
CA GLN A 640 -10.51 -17.50 -24.64
C GLN A 640 -9.66 -17.86 -23.42
N MET A 641 -8.52 -17.20 -23.22
CA MET A 641 -7.67 -17.44 -22.05
C MET A 641 -8.22 -16.80 -20.78
N GLN A 642 -8.34 -17.60 -19.72
CA GLN A 642 -8.60 -17.14 -18.36
C GLN A 642 -7.27 -16.82 -17.68
N TRP A 643 -7.06 -15.56 -17.32
CA TRP A 643 -5.77 -15.06 -16.86
C TRP A 643 -5.68 -14.99 -15.34
N HIS A 644 -4.54 -15.45 -14.82
CA HIS A 644 -4.07 -15.28 -13.46
C HIS A 644 -2.74 -14.55 -13.50
N ALA A 645 -2.53 -13.56 -12.63
CA ALA A 645 -1.29 -12.81 -12.59
C ALA A 645 -0.87 -12.40 -11.18
N LEU A 646 0.43 -12.20 -11.05
CA LEU A 646 1.13 -11.69 -9.87
C LEU A 646 1.99 -10.50 -10.32
N LEU A 647 1.97 -9.40 -9.57
CA LEU A 647 2.88 -8.26 -9.73
C LEU A 647 3.59 -7.97 -8.40
N THR A 648 4.90 -7.77 -8.45
CA THR A 648 5.71 -7.45 -7.26
C THR A 648 7.03 -6.75 -7.65
N GLY A 649 7.71 -6.14 -6.67
CA GLY A 649 9.11 -5.75 -6.78
C GLY A 649 10.08 -6.84 -6.31
N ALA A 650 9.58 -7.94 -5.75
CA ALA A 650 10.38 -9.09 -5.36
C ALA A 650 11.07 -9.68 -6.60
N ARG A 651 12.38 -9.91 -6.54
CA ARG A 651 13.08 -10.56 -7.65
C ARG A 651 12.79 -12.06 -7.63
N TRP A 652 12.75 -12.71 -8.79
CA TRP A 652 12.69 -14.17 -8.86
C TRP A 652 14.05 -14.79 -8.54
N ASP A 653 14.47 -14.63 -7.30
CA ASP A 653 15.75 -15.05 -6.75
C ASP A 653 15.57 -15.46 -5.28
N TRP A 654 16.55 -16.17 -4.73
CA TRP A 654 16.56 -16.65 -3.35
C TRP A 654 16.44 -15.54 -2.31
N GLU A 655 16.74 -14.28 -2.64
CA GLU A 655 16.49 -13.13 -1.75
C GLU A 655 15.01 -12.96 -1.37
N SER A 656 14.09 -13.38 -2.25
CA SER A 656 12.65 -13.32 -2.02
C SER A 656 12.15 -14.33 -0.99
N ARG A 657 12.96 -15.34 -0.65
CA ARG A 657 12.71 -16.22 0.48
C ARG A 657 13.13 -15.55 1.78
N SER A 658 12.34 -14.58 2.21
CA SER A 658 12.55 -13.80 3.43
C SER A 658 11.25 -13.67 4.23
N ALA A 659 11.24 -14.17 5.46
CA ALA A 659 10.15 -13.99 6.42
C ALA A 659 10.70 -13.94 7.85
N TYR A 660 10.07 -13.14 8.72
CA TYR A 660 10.51 -12.94 10.10
C TYR A 660 12.03 -12.65 10.22
N PRO A 661 12.55 -11.61 9.53
CA PRO A 661 13.99 -11.30 9.55
C PRO A 661 14.51 -11.04 10.96
N GLU A 662 13.67 -10.53 11.87
CA GLU A 662 14.00 -10.39 13.29
C GLU A 662 14.34 -11.74 13.94
N LEU A 663 13.78 -12.86 13.47
CA LEU A 663 14.10 -14.21 13.93
C LEU A 663 15.26 -14.87 13.16
N GLY A 664 15.96 -14.14 12.29
CA GLY A 664 17.07 -14.64 11.49
C GLY A 664 16.63 -15.38 10.23
N ASN A 665 15.46 -15.03 9.68
CA ASN A 665 14.86 -15.63 8.49
C ASN A 665 14.70 -17.16 8.56
N PRO A 666 13.99 -17.69 9.58
CA PRO A 666 13.91 -19.11 9.83
C PRO A 666 13.22 -19.88 8.71
N GLY A 667 13.78 -21.04 8.34
CA GLY A 667 13.23 -21.92 7.31
C GLY A 667 13.54 -21.49 5.87
N ASN A 668 14.42 -20.51 5.69
CA ASN A 668 14.78 -19.94 4.41
C ASN A 668 16.32 -19.86 4.24
N PRO A 669 16.80 -19.78 2.99
CA PRO A 669 18.23 -19.68 2.70
C PRO A 669 18.88 -18.39 3.20
N ALA A 670 20.21 -18.36 3.11
CA ALA A 670 20.97 -17.15 3.33
C ALA A 670 20.63 -16.06 2.31
N GLY A 671 20.37 -14.85 2.79
CA GLY A 671 19.90 -13.73 1.96
C GLY A 671 19.77 -12.43 2.75
N PRO A 672 19.46 -11.31 2.06
CA PRO A 672 19.15 -10.03 2.70
C PRO A 672 17.87 -10.12 3.53
N ASP A 673 17.72 -9.20 4.49
CA ASP A 673 16.52 -9.10 5.30
C ASP A 673 15.50 -8.30 4.49
N LEU A 674 14.73 -8.98 3.65
CA LEU A 674 13.94 -8.37 2.60
C LEU A 674 12.47 -8.24 2.98
N HIS A 675 11.89 -7.11 2.57
CA HIS A 675 10.46 -6.95 2.38
C HIS A 675 10.14 -6.58 0.92
N ALA A 676 9.19 -7.31 0.33
CA ALA A 676 8.73 -7.05 -1.02
C ALA A 676 7.24 -7.37 -1.08
N ALA A 677 6.41 -6.33 -1.16
CA ALA A 677 4.97 -6.48 -1.29
C ALA A 677 4.58 -6.78 -2.75
N GLY A 678 3.36 -7.26 -2.95
CA GLY A 678 2.84 -7.53 -4.29
C GLY A 678 1.32 -7.62 -4.30
N ILE A 679 0.77 -7.91 -5.47
CA ILE A 679 -0.64 -8.24 -5.66
C ILE A 679 -0.76 -9.51 -6.48
N ARG A 680 -1.83 -10.26 -6.22
CA ARG A 680 -2.35 -11.31 -7.09
C ARG A 680 -3.72 -10.88 -7.61
N CYS A 681 -4.03 -11.20 -8.86
CA CYS A 681 -5.33 -10.94 -9.46
C CYS A 681 -5.66 -11.94 -10.56
N GLU A 682 -6.93 -11.94 -10.97
CA GLU A 682 -7.46 -12.77 -12.04
C GLU A 682 -8.32 -11.93 -13.01
N GLY A 683 -8.73 -12.54 -14.12
CA GLY A 683 -9.62 -11.91 -15.10
C GLY A 683 -8.97 -10.75 -15.85
N GLN A 684 -9.73 -9.67 -16.06
CA GLN A 684 -9.31 -8.57 -16.94
C GLN A 684 -8.05 -7.82 -16.49
N LEU A 685 -7.81 -7.67 -15.18
CA LEU A 685 -6.58 -7.04 -14.70
C LEU A 685 -5.37 -7.95 -14.91
N ALA A 686 -5.54 -9.26 -14.70
CA ALA A 686 -4.49 -10.23 -14.95
C ALA A 686 -4.12 -10.30 -16.44
N TYR A 687 -5.12 -10.14 -17.31
CA TYR A 687 -4.92 -9.99 -18.75
C TYR A 687 -4.10 -8.76 -19.13
N ASP A 688 -4.34 -7.60 -18.49
CA ASP A 688 -3.53 -6.39 -18.71
C ASP A 688 -2.06 -6.62 -18.30
N LEU A 689 -1.83 -7.25 -17.15
CA LEU A 689 -0.50 -7.62 -16.66
C LEU A 689 0.17 -8.66 -17.57
N ALA A 690 -0.57 -9.65 -18.05
CA ALA A 690 -0.08 -10.66 -18.99
C ALA A 690 0.35 -10.02 -20.32
N PHE A 691 -0.44 -9.07 -20.84
CA PHE A 691 -0.07 -8.35 -22.04
C PHE A 691 1.19 -7.50 -21.82
N HIS A 692 1.30 -6.82 -20.68
CA HIS A 692 2.53 -6.09 -20.35
C HIS A 692 3.75 -7.05 -20.26
N ALA A 693 3.61 -8.20 -19.61
CA ALA A 693 4.66 -9.22 -19.55
C ALA A 693 5.03 -9.78 -20.94
N LEU A 694 4.05 -9.95 -21.83
CA LEU A 694 4.29 -10.32 -23.23
C LEU A 694 5.13 -9.25 -23.95
N LYS A 695 4.81 -7.94 -23.80
CA LYS A 695 5.62 -6.84 -24.36
C LYS A 695 7.05 -6.82 -23.82
N ARG A 696 7.26 -7.27 -22.58
CA ARG A 696 8.60 -7.41 -21.98
C ARG A 696 9.34 -8.62 -22.54
N ALA A 697 8.68 -9.75 -22.70
CA ALA A 697 9.27 -11.02 -23.14
C ALA A 697 9.50 -11.12 -24.66
N GLN A 698 8.74 -10.41 -25.48
CA GLN A 698 8.80 -10.53 -26.94
C GLN A 698 9.05 -9.17 -27.62
N ALA A 699 9.77 -9.20 -28.75
CA ALA A 699 9.83 -8.06 -29.67
C ALA A 699 8.45 -7.82 -30.31
N ILE A 700 8.24 -6.67 -30.97
CA ILE A 700 6.96 -6.39 -31.65
C ILE A 700 6.69 -7.33 -32.81
N VAL A 701 7.73 -7.64 -33.59
CA VAL A 701 7.68 -8.52 -34.76
C VAL A 701 8.55 -9.77 -34.51
N PRO A 702 8.32 -10.86 -35.26
CA PRO A 702 9.15 -12.06 -35.13
C PRO A 702 10.63 -11.77 -35.38
N VAL A 703 11.49 -12.23 -34.47
CA VAL A 703 12.97 -12.12 -34.58
C VAL A 703 13.67 -13.48 -34.63
N ALA A 704 12.97 -14.56 -34.28
CA ALA A 704 13.45 -15.94 -34.36
C ALA A 704 12.27 -16.92 -34.45
N VAL A 705 12.53 -18.19 -34.80
CA VAL A 705 11.48 -19.23 -34.94
C VAL A 705 10.67 -19.43 -33.66
N ASN A 706 11.30 -19.35 -32.49
CA ASN A 706 10.64 -19.47 -31.18
C ASN A 706 10.38 -18.12 -30.51
N SER A 707 10.47 -17.01 -31.26
CA SER A 707 10.14 -15.66 -30.81
C SER A 707 9.23 -15.02 -31.88
N PRO A 708 7.93 -15.36 -31.87
CA PRO A 708 6.97 -14.92 -32.89
C PRO A 708 6.66 -13.41 -32.81
N GLY A 709 7.09 -12.73 -31.75
CA GLY A 709 6.77 -11.32 -31.52
C GLY A 709 5.37 -11.12 -30.97
N TRP A 710 5.17 -10.10 -30.14
CA TRP A 710 3.93 -9.96 -29.39
C TRP A 710 2.72 -9.68 -30.28
N LEU A 711 2.88 -9.02 -31.42
CA LEU A 711 1.76 -8.74 -32.34
C LEU A 711 1.18 -10.04 -32.93
N VAL A 712 2.04 -11.02 -33.21
CA VAL A 712 1.61 -12.34 -33.71
C VAL A 712 1.11 -13.20 -32.55
N THR A 713 1.81 -13.22 -31.41
CA THR A 713 1.39 -14.02 -30.23
C THR A 713 0.00 -13.64 -29.76
N SER A 714 -0.35 -12.35 -29.82
CA SER A 714 -1.63 -11.85 -29.35
C SER A 714 -2.72 -11.79 -30.42
N GLY A 715 -2.43 -12.14 -31.68
CA GLY A 715 -3.28 -11.89 -32.85
C GLY A 715 -4.52 -12.78 -33.02
N GLY A 716 -4.74 -13.72 -32.10
CA GLY A 716 -5.85 -14.67 -32.15
C GLY A 716 -6.89 -14.42 -31.05
N ASP A 717 -8.08 -14.98 -31.24
CA ASP A 717 -9.24 -14.88 -30.33
C ASP A 717 -8.92 -15.39 -28.90
N ASN A 718 -7.88 -16.22 -28.75
CA ASN A 718 -7.39 -16.65 -27.44
C ASN A 718 -6.87 -15.49 -26.56
N TRP A 719 -6.56 -14.34 -27.16
CA TRP A 719 -6.18 -13.10 -26.50
C TRP A 719 -7.30 -12.07 -26.39
N ASP A 720 -8.54 -12.45 -26.66
CA ASP A 720 -9.68 -11.60 -26.37
C ASP A 720 -9.76 -11.31 -24.87
N ALA A 721 -10.10 -10.08 -24.51
CA ALA A 721 -10.22 -9.67 -23.12
C ALA A 721 -11.28 -10.52 -22.41
N PRO A 722 -10.96 -11.16 -21.26
CA PRO A 722 -11.94 -11.94 -20.51
C PRO A 722 -13.20 -11.14 -20.19
N ASP A 723 -14.34 -11.84 -20.12
CA ASP A 723 -15.58 -11.22 -19.64
C ASP A 723 -15.40 -10.61 -18.24
N PRO A 724 -16.03 -9.47 -17.93
CA PRO A 724 -16.01 -8.92 -16.58
C PRO A 724 -16.62 -9.89 -15.57
N ASP A 725 -15.87 -10.22 -14.51
CA ASP A 725 -16.36 -11.03 -13.40
C ASP A 725 -16.85 -10.12 -12.25
N PRO A 726 -18.17 -10.07 -11.97
CA PRO A 726 -18.74 -9.21 -10.95
C PRO A 726 -18.46 -9.67 -9.51
N SER A 727 -17.85 -10.84 -9.29
CA SER A 727 -17.59 -11.38 -7.96
C SER A 727 -16.52 -10.60 -7.17
N GLY A 728 -15.67 -9.84 -7.86
CA GLY A 728 -14.60 -9.05 -7.27
C GLY A 728 -15.07 -7.73 -6.65
N THR A 729 -14.66 -7.45 -5.40
CA THR A 729 -14.94 -6.16 -4.74
C THR A 729 -13.89 -5.09 -5.06
N VAL A 730 -12.74 -5.46 -5.60
CA VAL A 730 -11.66 -4.51 -5.89
C VAL A 730 -11.82 -3.93 -7.29
N SER A 731 -11.79 -2.62 -7.41
CA SER A 731 -11.57 -1.92 -8.67
C SER A 731 -10.10 -1.54 -8.80
N ALA A 732 -9.50 -1.71 -9.98
CA ALA A 732 -8.09 -1.45 -10.17
C ALA A 732 -7.73 -1.09 -11.62
N ALA A 733 -6.55 -0.50 -11.80
CA ALA A 733 -5.95 -0.25 -13.12
C ALA A 733 -4.45 -0.56 -13.06
N MET A 734 -3.92 -1.12 -14.15
CA MET A 734 -2.48 -1.25 -14.36
C MET A 734 -1.93 0.07 -14.92
N LEU A 735 -0.90 0.60 -14.28
CA LEU A 735 -0.21 1.82 -14.66
C LEU A 735 1.21 1.49 -15.15
N GLU A 736 1.65 2.19 -16.18
CA GLU A 736 3.01 2.12 -16.73
C GLU A 736 3.79 3.41 -16.44
N THR A 737 5.05 3.25 -16.05
CA THR A 737 6.08 4.30 -16.07
C THR A 737 7.20 3.83 -16.99
N ILE A 738 7.40 4.51 -18.11
CA ILE A 738 8.33 4.07 -19.16
C ILE A 738 8.94 5.31 -19.81
N ALA A 739 10.28 5.39 -19.90
CA ALA A 739 10.94 6.41 -20.70
C ALA A 739 10.71 6.19 -22.22
N PRO A 740 10.65 7.27 -23.02
CA PRO A 740 10.60 7.17 -24.47
C PRO A 740 11.78 6.35 -25.01
N PHE A 741 11.57 5.72 -26.17
CA PHE A 741 12.54 4.90 -26.92
C PHE A 741 13.02 3.60 -26.25
N CYS A 742 12.64 3.30 -25.00
CA CYS A 742 13.30 2.24 -24.24
C CYS A 742 12.85 0.81 -24.61
N ASP A 743 11.55 0.60 -24.84
CA ASP A 743 11.00 -0.75 -25.02
C ASP A 743 10.87 -1.16 -26.48
N THR A 744 10.45 -0.22 -27.32
CA THR A 744 10.24 -0.36 -28.77
C THR A 744 10.77 0.87 -29.53
N PRO A 745 12.10 1.11 -29.50
CA PRO A 745 12.72 2.30 -30.11
C PRO A 745 12.35 2.52 -31.57
N GLU A 746 12.09 1.44 -32.31
CA GLU A 746 11.71 1.47 -33.72
C GLU A 746 10.44 2.28 -33.96
N LEU A 747 9.48 2.24 -33.04
CA LEU A 747 8.20 2.97 -33.15
C LEU A 747 8.33 4.46 -32.79
N GLY A 748 9.41 4.82 -32.08
CA GLY A 748 9.70 6.18 -31.63
C GLY A 748 10.28 7.11 -32.71
N LEU A 749 10.58 6.60 -33.92
CA LEU A 749 11.24 7.42 -34.95
C LEU A 749 10.38 8.64 -35.36
N PRO A 750 10.98 9.82 -35.58
CA PRO A 750 10.23 11.08 -35.83
C PRO A 750 9.26 11.05 -37.03
N GLY A 751 9.45 10.15 -37.99
CA GLY A 751 8.62 10.05 -39.20
C GLY A 751 7.45 9.05 -39.12
N ILE A 752 7.30 8.33 -38.00
CA ILE A 752 6.25 7.30 -37.85
C ILE A 752 5.01 7.96 -37.21
N PRO A 753 3.84 8.03 -37.88
CA PRO A 753 2.63 8.57 -37.27
C PRO A 753 1.98 7.60 -36.28
N ILE A 754 1.28 8.11 -35.27
CA ILE A 754 0.43 7.29 -34.39
C ILE A 754 -0.92 7.08 -35.10
N PRO A 755 -1.38 5.83 -35.29
CA PRO A 755 -2.68 5.54 -35.91
C PRO A 755 -3.84 6.11 -35.10
N GLY A 756 -4.86 6.64 -35.78
CA GLY A 756 -6.09 7.13 -35.15
C GLY A 756 -7.06 5.99 -34.77
N PRO A 757 -8.08 6.25 -33.93
CA PRO A 757 -9.00 5.21 -33.44
C PRO A 757 -9.75 4.41 -34.51
N GLY A 758 -9.95 4.97 -35.70
CA GLY A 758 -10.62 4.32 -36.84
C GLY A 758 -9.70 3.57 -37.80
N ASP A 759 -8.38 3.60 -37.57
CA ASP A 759 -7.41 2.89 -38.42
C ASP A 759 -7.43 1.38 -38.14
N THR A 760 -7.09 0.58 -39.15
CA THR A 760 -6.88 -0.87 -39.00
C THR A 760 -5.44 -1.18 -38.62
N VAL A 761 -5.18 -2.32 -37.97
CA VAL A 761 -3.81 -2.80 -37.68
C VAL A 761 -3.01 -2.93 -38.97
N GLN A 762 -3.60 -3.45 -40.06
CA GLN A 762 -2.93 -3.52 -41.35
C GLN A 762 -2.57 -2.12 -41.89
N SER A 763 -3.47 -1.13 -41.75
CA SER A 763 -3.15 0.24 -42.18
C SER A 763 -2.03 0.87 -41.34
N ALA A 764 -1.97 0.58 -40.04
CA ALA A 764 -0.88 1.00 -39.17
C ALA A 764 0.47 0.37 -39.57
N VAL A 765 0.47 -0.93 -39.87
CA VAL A 765 1.65 -1.68 -40.36
C VAL A 765 2.13 -1.13 -41.71
N ASN A 766 1.19 -0.81 -42.61
CA ASN A 766 1.51 -0.18 -43.90
C ASN A 766 2.18 1.18 -43.70
N ALA A 767 1.61 2.02 -42.82
CA ALA A 767 2.17 3.34 -42.50
C ALA A 767 3.56 3.23 -41.87
N LEU A 768 3.74 2.29 -40.94
CA LEU A 768 5.02 2.00 -40.30
C LEU A 768 6.08 1.54 -41.30
N THR A 769 5.73 0.59 -42.18
CA THR A 769 6.65 0.08 -43.20
C THR A 769 7.10 1.17 -44.16
N ASN A 770 6.16 1.99 -44.64
CA ASN A 770 6.46 3.11 -45.53
C ASN A 770 7.35 4.17 -44.86
N ALA A 771 7.08 4.48 -43.59
CA ALA A 771 7.90 5.41 -42.82
C ALA A 771 9.32 4.86 -42.59
N LEU A 772 9.45 3.57 -42.28
CA LEU A 772 10.75 2.90 -42.11
C LEU A 772 11.54 2.83 -43.42
N ALA A 773 10.87 2.47 -44.53
CA ALA A 773 11.45 2.45 -45.87
C ALA A 773 12.03 3.82 -46.24
N THR A 774 11.28 4.88 -45.95
CA THR A 774 11.71 6.28 -46.14
C THR A 774 12.92 6.61 -45.26
N ALA A 775 12.88 6.25 -43.98
CA ALA A 775 13.96 6.53 -43.03
C ALA A 775 15.28 5.81 -43.37
N LEU A 776 15.18 4.59 -43.92
CA LEU A 776 16.32 3.76 -44.31
C LEU A 776 16.78 4.00 -45.76
N GLY A 777 16.02 4.77 -46.55
CA GLY A 777 16.32 5.00 -47.98
C GLY A 777 16.23 3.74 -48.85
N VAL A 778 15.37 2.79 -48.45
CA VAL A 778 15.15 1.51 -49.15
C VAL A 778 13.69 1.36 -49.55
N SER A 779 13.39 0.42 -50.45
CA SER A 779 12.02 -0.02 -50.71
C SER A 779 11.71 -1.23 -49.85
N LEU A 780 10.63 -1.18 -49.08
CA LEU A 780 10.12 -2.31 -48.29
C LEU A 780 8.66 -2.52 -48.67
N ASP A 781 8.28 -3.77 -48.92
CA ASP A 781 6.88 -4.14 -49.10
C ASP A 781 6.26 -4.41 -47.71
N PRO A 782 5.11 -3.80 -47.37
CA PRO A 782 4.44 -4.07 -46.10
C PRO A 782 4.05 -5.54 -45.97
N PRO A 783 4.31 -6.19 -44.82
CA PRO A 783 3.81 -7.53 -44.57
C PRO A 783 2.28 -7.49 -44.45
N THR A 784 1.61 -8.53 -44.97
CA THR A 784 0.20 -8.79 -44.66
C THR A 784 0.13 -9.47 -43.30
N ILE A 785 -0.74 -8.96 -42.42
CA ILE A 785 -0.97 -9.50 -41.09
C ILE A 785 -2.46 -9.83 -40.96
N ASP A 786 -2.76 -11.10 -40.70
CA ASP A 786 -4.11 -11.52 -40.33
C ASP A 786 -4.26 -11.36 -38.81
N VAL A 787 -5.18 -10.50 -38.39
CA VAL A 787 -5.49 -10.25 -36.98
C VAL A 787 -6.96 -10.61 -36.76
N TYR A 788 -7.21 -11.65 -35.96
CA TYR A 788 -8.56 -12.13 -35.70
C TYR A 788 -9.27 -11.31 -34.61
N ASN A 789 -8.51 -10.75 -33.67
CA ASN A 789 -8.98 -9.93 -32.56
C ASN A 789 -8.61 -8.43 -32.67
N GLU A 790 -8.82 -7.85 -33.85
CA GLU A 790 -8.32 -6.51 -34.18
C GLU A 790 -8.78 -5.41 -33.19
N ALA A 791 -10.01 -5.51 -32.68
CA ALA A 791 -10.55 -4.57 -31.69
C ALA A 791 -9.72 -4.49 -30.40
N GLU A 792 -9.08 -5.60 -30.02
CA GLU A 792 -8.24 -5.71 -28.82
C GLU A 792 -6.80 -5.26 -29.10
N ILE A 793 -6.18 -5.72 -30.20
CA ILE A 793 -4.77 -5.39 -30.47
C ILE A 793 -4.56 -3.92 -30.83
N ARG A 794 -5.49 -3.31 -31.57
CA ARG A 794 -5.30 -1.95 -32.10
C ARG A 794 -5.01 -0.92 -31.00
N PRO A 795 -5.81 -0.79 -29.92
CA PRO A 795 -5.51 0.12 -28.83
C PRO A 795 -4.14 -0.12 -28.18
N ARG A 796 -3.69 -1.37 -28.12
CA ARG A 796 -2.40 -1.76 -27.53
C ARG A 796 -1.22 -1.35 -28.39
N LEU A 797 -1.33 -1.54 -29.72
CA LEU A 797 -0.34 -1.04 -30.67
C LEU A 797 -0.26 0.48 -30.63
N GLN A 798 -1.41 1.17 -30.63
CA GLN A 798 -1.48 2.63 -30.52
C GLN A 798 -0.80 3.13 -29.25
N ARG A 799 -1.13 2.52 -28.10
CA ARG A 799 -0.50 2.83 -26.82
C ARG A 799 1.01 2.58 -26.86
N GLU A 800 1.48 1.47 -27.41
CA GLU A 800 2.91 1.19 -27.51
C GLU A 800 3.66 2.23 -28.37
N MET A 801 3.03 2.74 -29.43
CA MET A 801 3.59 3.83 -30.24
C MET A 801 3.64 5.18 -29.50
N VAL A 802 2.63 5.47 -28.66
CA VAL A 802 2.64 6.63 -27.74
C VAL A 802 3.78 6.47 -26.73
N ASN A 803 3.91 5.30 -26.10
CA ASN A 803 4.97 4.98 -25.14
C ASN A 803 6.36 5.20 -25.76
N ALA A 804 6.59 4.71 -26.98
CA ALA A 804 7.87 4.83 -27.65
C ALA A 804 8.27 6.28 -27.95
N LYS A 805 7.31 7.20 -28.15
CA LYS A 805 7.54 8.60 -28.51
C LYS A 805 7.60 9.55 -27.32
N PHE A 806 6.68 9.38 -26.38
CA PHE A 806 6.46 10.34 -25.29
C PHE A 806 6.73 9.75 -23.90
N GLY A 807 6.91 8.43 -23.81
CA GLY A 807 6.95 7.71 -22.54
C GLY A 807 5.59 7.63 -21.86
N GLN A 808 5.56 7.03 -20.67
CA GLN A 808 4.41 6.96 -19.77
C GLN A 808 4.80 7.40 -18.36
N ARG A 809 3.87 8.06 -17.67
CA ARG A 809 4.05 8.66 -16.34
C ARG A 809 2.81 8.43 -15.47
N GLU A 810 2.15 7.30 -15.64
CA GLU A 810 0.79 7.12 -15.13
C GLU A 810 0.73 7.08 -13.60
N ALA A 811 1.74 6.47 -12.96
CA ALA A 811 1.88 6.48 -11.52
C ALA A 811 2.00 7.91 -10.96
N LEU A 812 2.73 8.79 -11.64
CA LEU A 812 2.90 10.20 -11.24
C LEU A 812 1.54 10.93 -11.18
N TRP A 813 0.70 10.75 -12.21
CA TRP A 813 -0.61 11.41 -12.31
C TRP A 813 -1.61 10.88 -11.28
N ALA A 814 -1.64 9.56 -11.10
CA ALA A 814 -2.47 8.91 -10.08
C ALA A 814 -2.09 9.36 -8.66
N LEU A 815 -0.78 9.35 -8.35
CA LEU A 815 -0.26 9.76 -7.05
C LEU A 815 -0.50 11.25 -6.77
N ARG A 816 -0.29 12.13 -7.76
CA ARG A 816 -0.54 13.58 -7.62
C ARG A 816 -1.95 13.83 -7.10
N ARG A 817 -2.94 13.19 -7.72
CA ARG A 817 -4.33 13.33 -7.30
C ARG A 817 -4.56 12.71 -5.93
N ALA A 818 -4.12 11.47 -5.70
CA ALA A 818 -4.38 10.76 -4.45
C ALA A 818 -3.82 11.54 -3.25
N ILE A 819 -2.59 12.07 -3.37
CA ILE A 819 -1.97 12.92 -2.36
C ILE A 819 -2.72 14.25 -2.23
N GLY A 820 -3.06 14.91 -3.34
CA GLY A 820 -3.74 16.20 -3.32
C GLY A 820 -5.12 16.19 -2.63
N GLN A 821 -5.78 15.03 -2.57
CA GLN A 821 -7.09 14.86 -1.91
C GLN A 821 -7.02 14.17 -0.55
N ALA A 822 -5.85 13.69 -0.11
CA ALA A 822 -5.66 12.96 1.15
C ALA A 822 -6.18 13.74 2.38
N ARG A 823 -6.99 13.11 3.22
CA ARG A 823 -7.65 13.76 4.36
C ARG A 823 -7.06 13.38 5.71
N GLU A 824 -6.65 12.15 5.91
CA GLU A 824 -6.34 11.60 7.23
C GLU A 824 -4.90 11.09 7.29
N PHE A 825 -4.48 10.33 6.27
CA PHE A 825 -3.26 9.56 6.33
C PHE A 825 -2.67 9.23 4.96
N ILE A 826 -1.36 9.42 4.82
CA ILE A 826 -0.57 8.90 3.71
C ILE A 826 0.49 7.97 4.30
N TYR A 827 0.52 6.72 3.83
CA TYR A 827 1.58 5.76 4.13
C TYR A 827 2.37 5.44 2.86
N ILE A 828 3.69 5.56 2.94
CA ILE A 828 4.59 5.25 1.83
C ILE A 828 5.66 4.28 2.33
N GLU A 829 5.75 3.13 1.68
CA GLU A 829 6.89 2.23 1.70
C GLU A 829 7.55 2.27 0.32
N SER A 830 8.85 2.52 0.24
CA SER A 830 9.55 2.58 -1.05
C SER A 830 11.04 2.31 -0.85
N PRO A 831 11.75 1.68 -1.82
CA PRO A 831 13.21 1.49 -1.75
C PRO A 831 13.98 2.81 -1.68
N THR A 832 13.38 3.89 -2.15
CA THR A 832 13.94 5.24 -2.20
C THR A 832 12.82 6.28 -2.06
N PHE A 833 13.18 7.46 -1.57
CA PHE A 833 12.28 8.61 -1.47
C PHE A 833 13.09 9.89 -1.74
N ALA A 834 12.75 10.61 -2.80
CA ALA A 834 13.41 11.83 -3.26
C ALA A 834 12.39 12.74 -3.97
N ARG A 835 12.78 14.00 -4.23
CA ARG A 835 11.97 14.91 -5.07
C ARG A 835 11.78 14.34 -6.47
N THR A 836 10.56 14.44 -7.01
CA THR A 836 10.23 13.87 -8.33
C THR A 836 10.33 14.89 -9.47
N ALA A 837 10.72 16.13 -9.17
CA ALA A 837 11.08 17.15 -10.15
C ALA A 837 12.41 17.83 -9.77
N TYR A 838 12.91 18.73 -10.62
CA TYR A 838 14.03 19.59 -10.24
C TYR A 838 13.57 20.63 -9.22
N PRO A 839 14.35 20.91 -8.15
CA PRO A 839 13.98 21.89 -7.15
C PRO A 839 14.12 23.34 -7.65
N ASP A 840 14.93 23.56 -8.70
CA ASP A 840 15.25 24.87 -9.25
C ASP A 840 14.84 24.97 -10.72
N GLY A 841 14.50 26.18 -11.17
CA GLY A 841 14.08 26.47 -12.55
C GLY A 841 12.56 26.62 -12.71
N SER A 842 12.12 26.95 -13.92
CA SER A 842 10.68 26.95 -14.26
C SER A 842 10.25 25.52 -14.58
N PRO A 843 9.38 24.89 -13.77
CA PRO A 843 8.96 23.51 -13.99
C PRO A 843 8.26 23.39 -15.33
N GLN A 844 8.61 22.36 -16.09
CA GLN A 844 7.86 21.98 -17.29
C GLN A 844 6.52 21.33 -16.92
N PRO A 845 5.53 21.26 -17.83
CA PRO A 845 4.22 20.67 -17.52
C PRO A 845 4.28 19.24 -16.95
N HIS A 846 5.25 18.43 -17.38
CA HIS A 846 5.46 17.06 -16.91
C HIS A 846 6.25 16.96 -15.59
N GLU A 847 6.87 18.06 -15.12
CA GLU A 847 7.73 18.07 -13.95
C GLU A 847 6.94 18.32 -12.66
N ILE A 848 6.33 17.26 -12.13
CA ILE A 848 5.58 17.31 -10.87
C ILE A 848 6.45 16.85 -9.71
N ASP A 849 6.56 17.67 -8.66
CA ASP A 849 7.22 17.29 -7.41
C ASP A 849 6.19 16.76 -6.38
N LEU A 850 6.05 15.45 -6.29
CA LEU A 850 5.14 14.79 -5.35
C LEU A 850 5.48 15.11 -3.89
N VAL A 851 6.75 15.37 -3.55
CA VAL A 851 7.15 15.77 -2.20
C VAL A 851 6.54 17.13 -1.87
N GLU A 852 6.52 18.04 -2.84
CA GLU A 852 5.91 19.35 -2.69
C GLU A 852 4.38 19.27 -2.62
N VAL A 853 3.76 18.36 -3.38
CA VAL A 853 2.32 18.08 -3.27
C VAL A 853 1.96 17.58 -1.87
N ILE A 854 2.75 16.66 -1.28
CA ILE A 854 2.56 16.22 0.11
C ILE A 854 2.72 17.40 1.07
N ARG A 855 3.77 18.21 0.91
CA ARG A 855 4.05 19.36 1.77
C ARG A 855 2.90 20.37 1.76
N GLN A 856 2.40 20.71 0.58
CA GLN A 856 1.29 21.64 0.41
C GLN A 856 0.02 21.06 1.02
N ARG A 857 -0.26 19.77 0.79
CA ARG A 857 -1.43 19.13 1.39
C ARG A 857 -1.37 19.08 2.91
N LEU A 858 -0.20 18.84 3.50
CA LEU A 858 0.01 18.90 4.95
C LEU A 858 -0.26 20.29 5.53
N ALA A 859 0.01 21.35 4.77
CA ALA A 859 -0.28 22.72 5.15
C ALA A 859 -1.78 23.04 5.04
N ASP A 860 -2.42 22.61 3.96
CA ASP A 860 -3.83 22.88 3.68
C ASP A 860 -4.77 22.06 4.55
N ASN A 861 -4.34 20.86 4.97
CA ASN A 861 -5.13 19.97 5.79
C ASN A 861 -4.41 19.63 7.11
N PRO A 862 -4.78 20.28 8.23
CA PRO A 862 -4.14 20.06 9.52
C PRO A 862 -4.39 18.66 10.11
N ARG A 863 -5.38 17.91 9.58
CA ARG A 863 -5.64 16.51 9.99
C ARG A 863 -4.62 15.53 9.43
N LEU A 864 -4.11 15.80 8.24
CA LEU A 864 -3.30 14.84 7.50
C LEU A 864 -2.04 14.48 8.28
N LYS A 865 -1.81 13.18 8.44
CA LYS A 865 -0.57 12.58 8.94
C LYS A 865 0.14 11.84 7.79
N VAL A 866 1.46 11.90 7.75
CA VAL A 866 2.29 11.24 6.74
C VAL A 866 3.28 10.30 7.41
N MET A 867 3.30 9.05 6.96
CA MET A 867 4.21 8.02 7.46
C MET A 867 5.06 7.47 6.32
N LEU A 868 6.38 7.45 6.54
CA LEU A 868 7.38 7.01 5.56
C LEU A 868 8.20 5.85 6.13
N CYS A 869 8.09 4.67 5.53
CA CYS A 869 8.91 3.50 5.82
C CYS A 869 9.97 3.34 4.73
N LEU A 870 11.23 3.66 5.03
CA LEU A 870 12.31 3.71 4.04
C LEU A 870 13.46 2.81 4.47
N PRO A 871 14.15 2.10 3.58
CA PRO A 871 15.32 1.32 3.98
C PRO A 871 16.45 2.25 4.46
N ARG A 872 17.28 1.77 5.39
CA ARG A 872 18.43 2.56 5.89
C ARG A 872 19.42 2.85 4.78
N LEU A 873 19.74 1.83 3.99
CA LEU A 873 20.60 1.89 2.81
C LEU A 873 19.73 2.00 1.54
N PRO A 874 20.17 2.77 0.52
CA PRO A 874 19.45 2.89 -0.75
C PRO A 874 19.53 1.60 -1.57
N ASP A 875 18.78 1.56 -2.67
CA ASP A 875 18.70 0.44 -3.61
C ASP A 875 19.92 0.27 -4.53
N PHE A 876 20.80 1.28 -4.59
CA PHE A 876 22.07 1.21 -5.31
C PHE A 876 23.03 0.18 -4.72
N ALA A 877 23.83 -0.45 -5.59
CA ALA A 877 24.87 -1.38 -5.21
C ALA A 877 25.89 -0.71 -4.26
N PRO A 878 26.27 -1.34 -3.13
CA PRO A 878 27.21 -0.75 -2.17
C PRO A 878 28.55 -0.31 -2.77
N GLU A 879 29.01 -0.99 -3.83
CA GLU A 879 30.25 -0.72 -4.54
C GLU A 879 30.21 0.58 -5.34
N ARG A 880 29.01 1.12 -5.60
CA ARG A 880 28.80 2.40 -6.30
C ARG A 880 28.70 3.54 -5.28
N GLU A 881 29.76 3.77 -4.49
CA GLU A 881 29.75 4.70 -3.35
C GLU A 881 29.23 6.11 -3.71
N ASN A 882 29.61 6.68 -4.86
CA ASN A 882 29.17 8.02 -5.30
C ASN A 882 27.64 8.10 -5.53
N TRP A 883 27.03 7.01 -6.02
CA TRP A 883 25.58 6.92 -6.25
C TRP A 883 24.82 6.75 -4.94
N VAL A 884 25.37 5.94 -4.03
CA VAL A 884 24.86 5.78 -2.66
C VAL A 884 24.86 7.14 -1.92
N ARG A 885 25.91 7.96 -2.10
CA ARG A 885 25.97 9.32 -1.55
C ARG A 885 24.90 10.24 -2.12
N ALA A 886 24.73 10.24 -3.44
CA ALA A 886 23.69 11.02 -4.09
C ALA A 886 22.29 10.65 -3.56
N ALA A 887 22.00 9.35 -3.41
CA ALA A 887 20.72 8.88 -2.86
C ALA A 887 20.45 9.38 -1.43
N PHE A 888 21.45 9.38 -0.55
CA PHE A 888 21.31 9.97 0.78
C PHE A 888 21.03 11.48 0.72
N SER A 889 21.75 12.19 -0.15
CA SER A 889 21.56 13.63 -0.36
C SER A 889 20.14 13.94 -0.85
N HIS A 890 19.63 13.21 -1.84
CA HIS A 890 18.29 13.37 -2.39
C HIS A 890 17.19 13.02 -1.39
N ARG A 891 17.38 11.98 -0.57
CA ARG A 891 16.46 11.65 0.51
C ARG A 891 16.37 12.77 1.53
N ARG A 892 17.52 13.33 1.91
CA ARG A 892 17.59 14.45 2.86
C ARG A 892 16.85 15.68 2.32
N THR A 893 17.08 16.07 1.06
CA THR A 893 16.40 17.24 0.46
C THR A 893 14.89 17.05 0.28
N ALA A 894 14.40 15.82 0.23
CA ALA A 894 12.98 15.51 0.24
C ALA A 894 12.38 15.50 1.66
N LEU A 895 13.07 14.90 2.63
CA LEU A 895 12.54 14.69 3.97
C LEU A 895 12.61 15.92 4.88
N GLU A 896 13.71 16.67 4.84
CA GLU A 896 13.89 17.82 5.74
C GLU A 896 12.77 18.86 5.61
N PRO A 897 12.34 19.28 4.40
CA PRO A 897 11.20 20.20 4.24
C PRO A 897 9.87 19.63 4.73
N LEU A 898 9.63 18.33 4.54
CA LEU A 898 8.40 17.68 5.00
C LEU A 898 8.33 17.63 6.54
N ILE A 899 9.42 17.20 7.18
CA ILE A 899 9.51 17.14 8.64
C ILE A 899 9.42 18.55 9.24
N ALA A 900 10.03 19.55 8.60
CA ALA A 900 9.94 20.94 9.03
C ALA A 900 8.52 21.53 8.89
N GLN A 901 7.74 21.09 7.90
CA GLN A 901 6.36 21.54 7.69
C GLN A 901 5.42 21.13 8.83
N ALA A 902 5.58 19.91 9.36
CA ALA A 902 4.71 19.35 10.40
C ALA A 902 5.39 18.21 11.18
N SER A 903 6.33 18.54 12.07
CA SER A 903 7.16 17.56 12.79
C SER A 903 6.38 16.58 13.68
N ASP A 904 5.17 16.96 14.09
CA ASP A 904 4.24 16.16 14.89
C ASP A 904 3.30 15.30 14.04
N ARG A 905 3.25 15.51 12.72
CA ARG A 905 2.38 14.80 11.77
C ARG A 905 3.14 14.07 10.67
N VAL A 906 4.48 14.16 10.64
CA VAL A 906 5.35 13.42 9.72
C VAL A 906 6.24 12.46 10.52
N ALA A 907 6.05 11.16 10.30
CA ALA A 907 6.85 10.11 10.93
C ALA A 907 7.59 9.31 9.86
N ALA A 908 8.91 9.49 9.79
CA ALA A 908 9.77 8.72 8.90
C ALA A 908 10.65 7.78 9.72
N PHE A 909 10.79 6.52 9.28
CA PHE A 909 11.56 5.51 9.99
C PHE A 909 12.18 4.46 9.06
N HIS A 910 13.18 3.76 9.57
CA HIS A 910 13.73 2.57 8.94
C HIS A 910 13.15 1.30 9.56
N PRO A 911 12.67 0.33 8.76
CA PRO A 911 12.43 -1.02 9.25
C PRO A 911 13.78 -1.66 9.61
N ILE A 912 13.78 -2.48 10.66
CA ILE A 912 14.97 -3.19 11.12
C ILE A 912 14.83 -4.65 10.69
N GLY A 913 15.92 -5.23 10.18
CA GLY A 913 15.99 -6.66 9.91
C GLY A 913 16.33 -7.45 11.17
N PHE A 914 17.23 -8.41 11.05
CA PHE A 914 17.89 -9.00 12.20
C PHE A 914 18.66 -7.91 12.99
N PRO A 915 18.75 -7.95 14.34
CA PRO A 915 19.45 -6.93 15.11
C PRO A 915 20.84 -6.56 14.54
N GLY A 916 21.00 -5.27 14.19
CA GLY A 916 22.19 -4.70 13.57
C GLY A 916 22.35 -4.97 12.06
N ARG A 917 21.29 -5.42 11.40
CA ARG A 917 21.14 -5.42 9.94
C ARG A 917 20.01 -4.47 9.54
N SER A 918 20.15 -3.89 8.36
CA SER A 918 19.11 -3.04 7.78
C SER A 918 18.20 -3.89 6.92
N ALA A 919 16.89 -3.66 7.02
CA ALA A 919 15.96 -4.29 6.09
C ALA A 919 16.01 -3.61 4.72
N VAL A 920 15.87 -4.42 3.67
CA VAL A 920 15.76 -3.99 2.28
C VAL A 920 14.28 -3.95 1.90
N ILE A 921 13.90 -2.95 1.13
CA ILE A 921 12.57 -2.84 0.53
C ILE A 921 12.77 -2.91 -0.99
N ARG A 922 11.94 -3.68 -1.70
CA ARG A 922 12.00 -3.78 -3.18
C ARG A 922 10.75 -3.24 -3.88
N SER A 923 9.63 -3.17 -3.19
CA SER A 923 8.36 -2.69 -3.75
C SER A 923 8.05 -1.28 -3.28
N THR A 924 7.35 -0.53 -4.10
CA THR A 924 6.70 0.71 -3.69
C THR A 924 5.24 0.42 -3.35
N VAL A 925 4.84 0.81 -2.14
CA VAL A 925 3.45 0.79 -1.68
C VAL A 925 3.09 2.19 -1.23
N VAL A 926 2.01 2.74 -1.78
CA VAL A 926 1.41 3.99 -1.32
C VAL A 926 -0.03 3.72 -0.94
N ILE A 927 -0.41 4.09 0.29
CA ILE A 927 -1.79 3.98 0.79
C ILE A 927 -2.25 5.37 1.22
N VAL A 928 -3.42 5.77 0.75
CA VAL A 928 -4.04 7.05 1.11
C VAL A 928 -5.40 6.78 1.77
N ASP A 929 -5.55 7.28 3.00
CA ASP A 929 -6.75 7.23 3.83
C ASP A 929 -7.38 5.83 3.99
N ASP A 930 -6.59 4.75 3.84
CA ASP A 930 -7.07 3.36 3.83
C ASP A 930 -8.22 3.10 2.82
N ILE A 931 -8.29 3.88 1.72
CA ILE A 931 -9.31 3.75 0.66
C ILE A 931 -8.73 3.67 -0.76
N TRP A 932 -7.48 4.11 -0.94
CA TRP A 932 -6.74 4.06 -2.20
C TRP A 932 -5.37 3.42 -1.96
N CYS A 933 -4.94 2.53 -2.84
CA CYS A 933 -3.65 1.85 -2.73
C CYS A 933 -2.97 1.69 -4.09
N SER A 934 -1.67 1.98 -4.16
CA SER A 934 -0.78 1.63 -5.27
C SER A 934 0.26 0.62 -4.79
N VAL A 935 0.45 -0.47 -5.54
CA VAL A 935 1.51 -1.46 -5.31
C VAL A 935 2.23 -1.71 -6.62
N GLY A 936 3.56 -1.55 -6.63
CA GLY A 936 4.35 -1.72 -7.83
C GLY A 936 5.80 -1.29 -7.67
N THR A 937 6.37 -0.75 -8.75
CA THR A 937 7.80 -0.46 -8.86
C THR A 937 8.15 0.94 -9.37
N SER A 938 7.17 1.83 -9.54
CA SER A 938 7.46 3.25 -9.73
C SER A 938 7.90 3.88 -8.41
N HIS A 939 9.21 3.87 -8.15
CA HIS A 939 9.77 4.40 -6.91
C HIS A 939 9.67 5.93 -6.83
N LEU A 940 9.38 6.47 -5.64
CA LEU A 940 9.23 7.92 -5.41
C LEU A 940 10.59 8.65 -5.50
N ARG A 941 11.07 8.84 -6.72
CA ARG A 941 12.20 9.67 -7.15
C ARG A 941 11.98 10.03 -8.62
N ARG A 942 12.71 11.00 -9.17
CA ARG A 942 12.45 11.46 -10.55
C ARG A 942 12.55 10.32 -11.56
N ARG A 943 13.63 9.53 -11.50
CA ARG A 943 13.82 8.41 -12.42
C ARG A 943 12.76 7.34 -12.28
N GLY A 944 12.22 7.11 -11.07
CA GLY A 944 11.15 6.14 -10.85
C GLY A 944 9.77 6.61 -11.31
N MET A 945 9.63 7.90 -11.66
CA MET A 945 8.38 8.48 -12.18
C MET A 945 8.45 8.80 -13.68
N THR A 946 9.65 8.85 -14.28
CA THR A 946 9.80 9.26 -15.69
C THR A 946 10.84 8.49 -16.50
N PHE A 947 11.78 7.76 -15.88
CA PHE A 947 12.94 7.16 -16.57
C PHE A 947 12.99 5.64 -16.53
N ASP A 948 13.03 5.04 -15.34
CA ASP A 948 13.03 3.60 -15.15
C ASP A 948 11.74 2.98 -15.69
N GLY A 949 11.82 1.71 -16.08
CA GLY A 949 10.63 0.93 -16.36
C GLY A 949 9.97 0.50 -15.06
N GLY A 950 8.69 0.83 -14.89
CA GLY A 950 7.90 0.47 -13.74
C GLY A 950 6.48 0.09 -14.13
N VAL A 951 5.90 -0.80 -13.34
CA VAL A 951 4.49 -1.20 -13.41
C VAL A 951 3.90 -1.12 -12.02
N ASP A 952 2.72 -0.52 -11.92
CA ASP A 952 2.00 -0.39 -10.67
C ASP A 952 0.54 -0.78 -10.87
N VAL A 953 -0.07 -1.37 -9.85
CA VAL A 953 -1.51 -1.54 -9.78
C VAL A 953 -2.06 -0.57 -8.75
N VAL A 954 -2.86 0.38 -9.23
CA VAL A 954 -3.67 1.25 -8.38
C VAL A 954 -5.03 0.59 -8.16
N SER A 955 -5.53 0.68 -6.93
CA SER A 955 -6.70 -0.07 -6.50
C SER A 955 -7.54 0.69 -5.47
N CYS A 956 -8.83 0.40 -5.49
CA CYS A 956 -9.83 0.81 -4.51
C CYS A 956 -10.68 -0.42 -4.21
N ASP A 957 -10.73 -0.85 -2.95
CA ASP A 957 -11.64 -1.91 -2.52
C ASP A 957 -13.00 -1.30 -2.21
N ARG A 958 -14.03 -1.77 -2.93
CA ARG A 958 -15.40 -1.27 -2.83
C ARG A 958 -16.12 -1.81 -1.59
N ASP A 959 -15.56 -2.81 -0.89
CA ASP A 959 -16.07 -3.29 0.40
C ASP A 959 -15.65 -2.33 1.53
N ILE A 960 -16.62 -1.56 2.03
CA ILE A 960 -16.42 -0.54 3.04
C ILE A 960 -16.79 -1.09 4.42
N VAL A 961 -15.86 -0.95 5.38
CA VAL A 961 -16.04 -1.30 6.78
C VAL A 961 -15.53 -0.16 7.65
N ARG A 962 -16.42 0.38 8.49
CA ARG A 962 -16.14 1.56 9.34
C ARG A 962 -15.61 2.76 8.55
N GLY A 963 -16.14 2.96 7.35
CA GLY A 963 -15.71 4.07 6.48
C GLY A 963 -14.37 3.90 5.79
N TYR A 964 -13.73 2.74 5.88
CA TYR A 964 -12.48 2.44 5.18
C TYR A 964 -12.66 1.26 4.23
N ALA A 965 -11.80 1.15 3.23
CA ALA A 965 -11.79 0.00 2.34
C ALA A 965 -11.17 -1.20 3.09
N ASN A 966 -11.95 -2.26 3.27
CA ASN A 966 -11.67 -3.34 4.21
C ASN A 966 -10.32 -4.01 3.92
N ARG A 967 -10.07 -4.42 2.68
CA ARG A 967 -8.84 -5.10 2.29
C ARG A 967 -7.62 -4.16 2.35
N ILE A 968 -7.76 -2.89 2.00
CA ILE A 968 -6.66 -1.91 2.05
C ILE A 968 -6.25 -1.60 3.49
N ALA A 969 -7.23 -1.34 4.38
CA ALA A 969 -6.96 -1.10 5.79
C ALA A 969 -6.26 -2.30 6.46
N ARG A 970 -6.70 -3.52 6.11
CA ARG A 970 -6.05 -4.77 6.56
C ARG A 970 -4.65 -4.94 5.99
N PHE A 971 -4.45 -4.60 4.72
CA PHE A 971 -3.14 -4.66 4.09
C PHE A 971 -2.14 -3.71 4.76
N ARG A 972 -2.51 -2.44 5.01
CA ARG A 972 -1.68 -1.50 5.78
C ARG A 972 -1.33 -2.05 7.16
N GLN A 973 -2.33 -2.57 7.88
CA GLN A 973 -2.10 -3.15 9.21
C GLN A 973 -1.10 -4.32 9.16
N ALA A 974 -1.22 -5.20 8.17
CA ALA A 974 -0.34 -6.35 7.99
C ALA A 974 1.08 -5.96 7.54
N LEU A 975 1.23 -4.99 6.64
CA LEU A 975 2.53 -4.41 6.26
C LEU A 975 3.26 -3.87 7.48
N MET A 976 2.60 -3.03 8.27
CA MET A 976 3.18 -2.45 9.47
C MET A 976 3.54 -3.52 10.50
N ALA A 977 2.70 -4.55 10.65
CA ALA A 977 2.99 -5.65 11.55
C ALA A 977 4.26 -6.42 11.12
N ALA A 978 4.39 -6.72 9.83
CA ALA A 978 5.58 -7.37 9.28
C ALA A 978 6.86 -6.53 9.48
N LYS A 979 6.78 -5.20 9.27
CA LYS A 979 7.94 -4.30 9.45
C LYS A 979 8.37 -4.12 10.91
N LEU A 980 7.43 -4.25 11.84
CA LEU A 980 7.67 -4.04 13.27
C LEU A 980 7.92 -5.34 14.04
N GLY A 981 7.87 -6.51 13.39
CA GLY A 981 7.93 -7.82 14.06
C GLY A 981 6.76 -8.03 15.03
N VAL A 982 5.55 -7.64 14.61
CA VAL A 982 4.31 -7.83 15.36
C VAL A 982 3.58 -9.03 14.79
N GLU A 983 3.29 -10.00 15.65
CA GLU A 983 2.57 -11.20 15.23
C GLU A 983 1.13 -10.86 14.82
N VAL A 984 0.73 -11.36 13.65
CA VAL A 984 -0.65 -11.28 13.18
C VAL A 984 -1.46 -12.32 13.93
N PRO A 985 -2.50 -11.94 14.69
CA PRO A 985 -3.24 -12.86 15.52
C PRO A 985 -4.15 -13.76 14.67
N ASN A 986 -4.03 -15.07 14.86
CA ASN A 986 -4.92 -16.06 14.22
C ASN A 986 -6.24 -16.25 14.98
N THR A 987 -6.31 -15.80 16.24
CA THR A 987 -7.52 -15.83 17.08
C THR A 987 -7.62 -14.57 17.94
N PRO A 988 -8.82 -14.16 18.39
CA PRO A 988 -9.00 -12.98 19.23
C PRO A 988 -8.19 -12.99 20.55
N ASP A 989 -7.94 -14.18 21.13
CA ASP A 989 -7.32 -14.30 22.46
C ASP A 989 -5.81 -14.04 22.48
N VAL A 990 -5.14 -14.02 21.32
CA VAL A 990 -3.68 -13.79 21.20
C VAL A 990 -3.34 -12.40 20.66
N VAL A 991 -4.31 -11.49 20.64
CA VAL A 991 -4.14 -10.14 20.09
C VAL A 991 -3.22 -9.29 20.98
N SER A 992 -2.13 -8.79 20.42
CA SER A 992 -1.25 -7.83 21.10
C SER A 992 -1.82 -6.40 21.09
N ALA A 993 -1.48 -5.60 22.10
CA ALA A 993 -1.88 -4.20 22.16
C ALA A 993 -1.36 -3.39 20.94
N LEU A 994 -0.14 -3.69 20.49
CA LEU A 994 0.45 -3.03 19.32
C LEU A 994 -0.33 -3.37 18.04
N TRP A 995 -0.75 -4.64 17.85
CA TRP A 995 -1.62 -5.02 16.73
C TRP A 995 -2.92 -4.21 16.69
N ILE A 996 -3.58 -4.02 17.85
CA ILE A 996 -4.80 -3.21 17.95
C ILE A 996 -4.50 -1.76 17.57
N ARG A 997 -3.38 -1.19 18.03
CA ARG A 997 -3.00 0.19 17.68
C ARG A 997 -2.74 0.37 16.19
N LEU A 998 -2.29 -0.68 15.49
CA LEU A 998 -2.10 -0.66 14.03
C LEU A 998 -3.40 -0.73 13.22
N SER A 999 -4.59 -0.84 13.85
CA SER A 999 -5.86 -1.05 13.13
C SER A 999 -6.45 0.20 12.47
N GLN A 1000 -6.15 1.40 12.97
CA GLN A 1000 -6.65 2.66 12.44
C GLN A 1000 -5.49 3.58 12.06
N PRO A 1001 -5.63 4.44 11.03
CA PRO A 1001 -4.55 5.32 10.57
C PRO A 1001 -3.96 6.19 11.68
N GLU A 1002 -4.81 6.88 12.45
CA GLU A 1002 -4.39 7.79 13.50
C GLU A 1002 -3.60 7.07 14.61
N SER A 1003 -4.17 5.98 15.14
CA SER A 1003 -3.53 5.17 16.18
C SER A 1003 -2.24 4.48 15.70
N THR A 1004 -2.16 4.17 14.40
CA THR A 1004 -0.94 3.62 13.78
C THR A 1004 0.18 4.64 13.79
N PHE A 1005 -0.13 5.88 13.39
CA PHE A 1005 0.82 6.99 13.45
C PHE A 1005 1.34 7.21 14.87
N ASP A 1006 0.42 7.30 15.84
CA ASP A 1006 0.80 7.55 17.23
C ASP A 1006 1.67 6.41 17.79
N ALA A 1007 1.40 5.16 17.40
CA ALA A 1007 2.22 4.02 17.82
C ALA A 1007 3.67 4.12 17.30
N ILE A 1008 3.85 4.54 16.05
CA ILE A 1008 5.19 4.76 15.49
C ILE A 1008 5.87 5.99 16.10
N ALA A 1009 5.15 7.09 16.27
CA ALA A 1009 5.69 8.29 16.91
C ALA A 1009 6.19 7.97 18.33
N ASP A 1010 5.40 7.24 19.13
CA ASP A 1010 5.78 6.78 20.48
C ASP A 1010 7.02 5.87 20.45
N LEU A 1011 7.09 4.94 19.48
CA LEU A 1011 8.24 4.06 19.32
C LEU A 1011 9.50 4.88 18.99
N LEU A 1012 9.42 5.81 18.05
CA LEU A 1012 10.55 6.66 17.65
C LEU A 1012 11.05 7.53 18.81
N GLN A 1013 10.15 8.10 19.61
CA GLN A 1013 10.52 8.85 20.82
C GLN A 1013 11.27 7.99 21.84
N GLN A 1014 11.01 6.68 21.87
CA GLN A 1014 11.68 5.69 22.73
C GLN A 1014 12.91 5.05 22.07
N GLY A 1015 13.43 5.62 20.98
CA GLY A 1015 14.58 5.07 20.24
C GLY A 1015 14.25 3.79 19.45
N GLY A 1016 12.98 3.55 19.18
CA GLY A 1016 12.46 2.48 18.31
C GLY A 1016 12.35 1.09 18.95
N LEU A 1017 12.89 0.90 20.17
CA LEU A 1017 12.83 -0.35 20.96
C LEU A 1017 13.21 -1.63 20.18
N GLY A 1018 14.11 -1.49 19.20
CA GLY A 1018 14.55 -2.60 18.34
C GLY A 1018 13.53 -3.08 17.30
N ARG A 1019 12.43 -2.35 17.08
CA ARG A 1019 11.41 -2.64 16.07
C ARG A 1019 11.54 -1.76 14.83
N CYS A 1020 11.92 -0.51 15.02
CA CYS A 1020 12.22 0.45 13.97
C CYS A 1020 13.38 1.34 14.41
N SER A 1021 13.97 2.11 13.50
CA SER A 1021 14.91 3.17 13.87
C SER A 1021 14.49 4.52 13.27
N PRO A 1022 14.89 5.65 13.88
CA PRO A 1022 14.79 6.95 13.22
C PRO A 1022 15.49 6.95 11.85
N ILE A 1023 15.08 7.87 10.97
CA ILE A 1023 15.78 8.09 9.71
C ILE A 1023 17.20 8.57 9.97
N TRP A 1024 18.14 7.97 9.25
CA TRP A 1024 19.52 8.38 9.19
C TRP A 1024 19.76 9.23 7.93
N SER A 1025 20.36 10.41 8.08
CA SER A 1025 20.64 11.33 6.96
C SER A 1025 21.76 10.87 6.02
N GLY A 1026 22.37 9.71 6.30
CA GLY A 1026 23.57 9.24 5.62
C GLY A 1026 24.86 9.68 6.32
N PRO A 1027 26.02 9.27 5.81
CA PRO A 1027 27.29 9.54 6.49
C PRO A 1027 27.76 10.98 6.27
N THR A 1028 28.49 11.52 7.26
CA THR A 1028 28.92 12.92 7.32
C THR A 1028 30.30 13.19 6.70
N ASP A 1029 31.04 12.15 6.32
CA ASP A 1029 32.33 12.32 5.66
C ASP A 1029 32.15 12.89 4.24
N THR A 1030 33.14 13.66 3.82
CA THR A 1030 33.20 14.28 2.49
C THR A 1030 34.23 13.60 1.59
N SER A 1031 34.63 12.36 1.92
CA SER A 1031 35.67 11.63 1.18
C SER A 1031 35.16 11.08 -0.15
N VAL A 1032 33.85 10.80 -0.21
CA VAL A 1032 33.14 10.33 -1.40
C VAL A 1032 32.34 11.48 -1.97
N ILE A 1033 32.59 11.83 -3.23
CA ILE A 1033 31.86 12.88 -3.93
C ILE A 1033 30.55 12.30 -4.47
N GLU A 1034 29.43 13.01 -4.24
CA GLU A 1034 28.14 12.58 -4.76
C GLU A 1034 28.13 12.60 -6.30
N GLN A 1035 27.48 11.61 -6.90
CA GLN A 1035 27.28 11.60 -8.34
C GLN A 1035 26.36 12.73 -8.77
N ALA A 1036 26.58 13.28 -9.97
CA ALA A 1036 25.77 14.38 -10.48
C ALA A 1036 24.27 14.02 -10.53
N LEU A 1037 23.40 14.95 -10.12
CA LEU A 1037 21.95 14.75 -10.01
C LEU A 1037 21.29 14.23 -11.29
N ASN A 1038 21.68 14.78 -12.44
CA ASN A 1038 21.15 14.38 -13.75
C ASN A 1038 21.60 12.99 -14.21
N ILE A 1039 22.63 12.42 -13.58
CA ILE A 1039 23.10 11.06 -13.81
C ILE A 1039 22.49 10.10 -12.77
N ALA A 1040 22.48 10.50 -11.50
CA ALA A 1040 21.97 9.70 -10.39
C ALA A 1040 20.44 9.49 -10.44
N ASP A 1041 19.71 10.56 -10.81
CA ASP A 1041 18.25 10.63 -10.83
C ASP A 1041 17.77 11.40 -12.09
N PRO A 1042 18.00 10.84 -13.30
CA PRO A 1042 17.69 11.50 -14.57
C PRO A 1042 16.18 11.74 -14.75
N ASN A 1043 15.84 12.78 -15.52
CA ASN A 1043 14.50 12.92 -16.08
C ASN A 1043 14.44 12.13 -17.40
N GLY A 1044 13.50 11.19 -17.52
CA GLY A 1044 13.35 10.42 -18.76
C GLY A 1044 12.60 11.14 -19.88
N VAL A 1045 12.01 12.32 -19.62
CA VAL A 1045 11.31 13.08 -20.66
C VAL A 1045 12.31 13.81 -21.55
N ASP A 1046 12.64 13.19 -22.68
CA ASP A 1046 13.44 13.79 -23.75
C ASP A 1046 12.90 13.30 -25.11
N SER A 1047 12.01 14.07 -25.74
CA SER A 1047 11.36 13.68 -27.00
C SER A 1047 12.32 13.57 -28.20
N THR A 1048 13.58 14.00 -28.05
CA THR A 1048 14.61 13.92 -29.10
C THR A 1048 15.73 12.92 -28.78
N GLY A 1049 15.83 12.50 -27.51
CA GLY A 1049 16.89 11.66 -26.95
C GLY A 1049 18.30 12.28 -26.97
N ALA A 1050 18.45 13.54 -27.40
CA ALA A 1050 19.74 14.22 -27.48
C ALA A 1050 20.29 14.57 -26.09
N GLY A 1051 19.42 14.95 -25.15
CA GLY A 1051 19.77 15.19 -23.76
C GLY A 1051 20.23 13.91 -23.07
N LEU A 1052 19.46 12.82 -23.21
CA LEU A 1052 19.82 11.51 -22.66
C LEU A 1052 21.15 10.98 -23.23
N LEU A 1053 21.38 11.13 -24.54
CA LEU A 1053 22.64 10.73 -25.16
C LEU A 1053 23.84 11.50 -24.57
N ASN A 1054 23.72 12.81 -24.40
CA ASN A 1054 24.77 13.65 -23.80
C ASN A 1054 25.07 13.28 -22.35
N ILE A 1055 24.04 12.89 -21.58
CA ILE A 1055 24.20 12.46 -20.18
C ILE A 1055 24.95 11.12 -20.11
N PHE A 1056 24.64 10.16 -20.98
CA PHE A 1056 25.10 8.77 -20.81
C PHE A 1056 26.33 8.37 -21.64
N LEU A 1057 26.68 9.10 -22.71
CA LEU A 1057 27.87 8.79 -23.50
C LEU A 1057 29.18 8.73 -22.68
N PRO A 1058 29.42 9.61 -21.69
CA PRO A 1058 30.61 9.54 -20.84
C PRO A 1058 30.68 8.28 -19.97
N LEU A 1059 29.53 7.79 -19.48
CA LEU A 1059 29.48 6.64 -18.56
C LEU A 1059 29.89 5.32 -19.22
N LEU A 1060 29.68 5.21 -20.54
CA LEU A 1060 30.08 4.03 -21.32
C LEU A 1060 31.59 3.97 -21.60
N LEU A 1061 32.32 5.06 -21.32
CA LEU A 1061 33.78 5.14 -21.47
C LEU A 1061 34.51 4.97 -20.13
N GLU A 1062 33.77 4.88 -19.02
CA GLU A 1062 34.30 4.69 -17.66
C GLU A 1062 34.29 3.22 -17.20
N ASP A 1063 33.40 2.38 -17.77
CA ASP A 1063 33.46 0.91 -17.69
C ASP A 1063 34.39 0.35 -18.78
#